data_AF-A0A6A6K1N5-F1
#
_entry.id   AF-A0A6A6K1N5-F1
#
_cell.length_a   1.000
_cell.length_b   1.000
_cell.length_c   1.000
_cell.angle_alpha   90.00
_cell.angle_beta   90.00
_cell.angle_gamma   90.00
#
_symmetry.space_group_name_H-M   'P 1'
#
loop_
_entity.id
_entity.type
_entity.pdbx_description
1 polymer ?
#
loop_
_entity_poly.entity_id
_entity_poly.type
_entity_poly.pdbx_seq_one_letter_code
_entity_poly.pdbx_strand_id
1 'polypeptide(L)'
;MQKAWFYEEHGPKEVLKLGDFPIPSPLHNQLLVEVRAAALNPIDSKRRQKPFCPSEFPVVPGCDVAEGQPKQLGTLAEFIVVEESLVAKKPKNLSFEEAASLPLAVQTAIEGFITADFKEGDNFCSWWSTRKVEFVKSLGADEVVDYTKTRYEEIEEKYDYVYDTIARLKNSFVVAKDGAPIIDITWPPSNPRAVYSSLTVSGENLEKLEPFLETGKLKAVIDPTGPYNFMDVIQAFGYLETGRARGKENGHPLHHLHLHSNPSSSNLHDFLVPHAQTLHRQRHKNPNYAPVNGTVFGQLFYFNNLYDHQTEVAQKQRTFRLLGLEESELYTTDTRNIEHMLKTNFDKYSKGMYNQDIVTDLFGEEEMLLNLSDSCPRLRLLKGFFDMQDVLMRCTLDSIFKVGFGVELNCLEGYSKEGTAFMKAFDDSNALVYWRYVDPFWKLKRFLLESDKDPEKMNRYLRDIILNFMIAGKDTSANTLSWFFYMLCKNPLVQEIVAQEVRKVTGSSQDDDEVEDFMAKITDTTLEQMHYLHATLTETLRLYPAVPIDGRCAEVDDVLPDGFRMKKGDGLYYMAYAMGRMTYIWGKDAEDFRPERWLSNGIFQPESPFKFVAFHAGPRICLGKDFAYRQMKIVSIALLRFFRFKLADDTKKATYRTMFTLHIDGGLHLRAIPRTRL
;
A
#
# COMPACT_ATOMS: atom_id res chain seq x y z
N MET A 1 20.47 -29.08 1.78
CA MET A 1 20.90 -27.90 1.01
C MET A 1 20.61 -28.19 -0.45
N GLN A 2 20.30 -27.16 -1.22
CA GLN A 2 20.04 -27.19 -2.66
C GLN A 2 20.80 -26.05 -3.34
N LYS A 3 20.98 -26.14 -4.66
CA LYS A 3 21.50 -25.06 -5.48
C LYS A 3 20.40 -24.11 -5.91
N ALA A 4 20.68 -22.80 -5.81
CA ALA A 4 19.81 -21.76 -6.33
C ALA A 4 20.64 -20.60 -6.91
N TRP A 5 20.12 -19.97 -7.96
CA TRP A 5 20.64 -18.71 -8.49
C TRP A 5 20.01 -17.53 -7.77
N PHE A 6 20.82 -16.57 -7.33
CA PHE A 6 20.35 -15.42 -6.57
C PHE A 6 21.18 -14.16 -6.86
N TYR A 7 20.68 -13.00 -6.43
CA TYR A 7 21.43 -11.75 -6.42
C TYR A 7 21.22 -10.99 -5.10
N GLU A 8 22.25 -10.25 -4.68
CA GLU A 8 22.29 -9.48 -3.42
C GLU A 8 22.32 -7.97 -3.65
N GLU A 9 22.41 -7.56 -4.91
CA GLU A 9 22.38 -6.18 -5.36
C GLU A 9 21.72 -6.10 -6.73
N HIS A 10 21.12 -4.96 -7.04
CA HIS A 10 20.55 -4.72 -8.37
C HIS A 10 21.65 -4.36 -9.37
N GLY A 11 21.56 -4.91 -10.59
CA GLY A 11 22.60 -4.69 -11.58
C GLY A 11 22.45 -5.55 -12.84
N PRO A 12 23.50 -5.61 -13.70
CA PRO A 12 23.50 -6.40 -14.93
C PRO A 12 23.58 -7.90 -14.61
N LYS A 13 23.45 -8.80 -15.60
CA LYS A 13 23.23 -10.25 -15.36
C LYS A 13 24.37 -10.92 -14.58
N GLU A 14 25.53 -10.28 -14.55
CA GLU A 14 26.73 -10.69 -13.84
C GLU A 14 26.60 -10.60 -12.31
N VAL A 15 25.56 -9.92 -11.77
CA VAL A 15 25.27 -9.94 -10.32
C VAL A 15 24.64 -11.26 -9.85
N LEU A 16 24.21 -12.12 -10.77
CA LEU A 16 23.68 -13.44 -10.45
C LEU A 16 24.79 -14.38 -9.99
N LYS A 17 24.59 -15.01 -8.83
CA LYS A 17 25.50 -15.97 -8.22
C LYS A 17 24.78 -17.30 -8.00
N LEU A 18 25.51 -18.40 -8.11
CA LEU A 18 25.04 -19.72 -7.71
C LEU A 18 25.47 -19.98 -6.26
N GLY A 19 24.52 -20.36 -5.40
CA GLY A 19 24.79 -20.61 -3.98
C GLY A 19 24.03 -21.81 -3.43
N ASP A 20 24.39 -22.19 -2.21
CA ASP A 20 23.73 -23.25 -1.45
C ASP A 20 22.64 -22.64 -0.54
N PHE A 21 21.40 -23.06 -0.75
CA PHE A 21 20.23 -22.65 0.04
C PHE A 21 19.66 -23.84 0.83
N PRO A 22 19.00 -23.62 1.97
CA PRO A 22 18.19 -24.68 2.59
C PRO A 22 17.09 -25.13 1.62
N ILE A 23 16.79 -26.44 1.65
CA ILE A 23 15.58 -26.93 0.98
C ILE A 23 14.40 -26.41 1.79
N PRO A 24 13.45 -25.68 1.19
CA PRO A 24 12.31 -25.13 1.90
C PRO A 24 11.40 -26.26 2.39
N SER A 25 10.85 -26.10 3.59
CA SER A 25 9.84 -27.03 4.12
C SER A 25 8.46 -26.53 3.71
N PRO A 26 7.63 -27.36 3.04
CA PRO A 26 6.27 -26.96 2.67
C PRO A 26 5.38 -26.82 3.91
N LEU A 27 4.46 -25.85 3.88
CA LEU A 27 3.34 -25.72 4.83
C LEU A 27 2.14 -26.59 4.41
N HIS A 28 1.09 -26.65 5.22
CA HIS A 28 -0.05 -27.58 5.07
C HIS A 28 -0.80 -27.50 3.72
N ASN A 29 -0.78 -26.35 3.04
CA ASN A 29 -1.40 -26.10 1.73
C ASN A 29 -0.38 -25.86 0.61
N GLN A 30 0.88 -26.24 0.86
CA GLN A 30 1.95 -26.06 -0.09
C GLN A 30 2.58 -27.40 -0.43
N LEU A 31 3.09 -27.48 -1.65
CA LEU A 31 3.80 -28.62 -2.16
C LEU A 31 5.27 -28.27 -2.27
N LEU A 32 6.12 -29.15 -1.76
CA LEU A 32 7.53 -29.13 -2.12
C LEU A 32 7.64 -29.71 -3.52
N VAL A 33 7.99 -28.86 -4.47
CA VAL A 33 8.09 -29.22 -5.89
C VAL A 33 9.55 -29.20 -6.30
N GLU A 34 10.00 -30.32 -6.85
CA GLU A 34 11.26 -30.40 -7.59
C GLU A 34 11.10 -29.66 -8.92
N VAL A 35 11.91 -28.63 -9.14
CA VAL A 35 11.86 -27.84 -10.37
C VAL A 35 12.55 -28.63 -11.49
N ARG A 36 11.75 -29.20 -12.39
CA ARG A 36 12.24 -29.92 -13.57
C ARG A 36 12.56 -29.00 -14.74
N ALA A 37 11.83 -27.89 -14.86
CA ALA A 37 12.05 -26.85 -15.84
C ALA A 37 11.46 -25.53 -15.30
N ALA A 38 12.09 -24.41 -15.68
CA ALA A 38 11.63 -23.07 -15.33
C ALA A 38 11.65 -22.19 -16.59
N ALA A 39 10.61 -21.38 -16.77
CA ALA A 39 10.60 -20.34 -17.78
C ALA A 39 11.21 -19.06 -17.20
N LEU A 40 12.15 -18.45 -17.92
CA LEU A 40 12.64 -17.11 -17.59
C LEU A 40 11.71 -16.07 -18.19
N ASN A 41 11.38 -15.04 -17.41
CA ASN A 41 10.48 -13.96 -17.81
C ASN A 41 11.22 -12.62 -18.04
N PRO A 42 10.73 -11.64 -18.84
CA PRO A 42 11.44 -10.39 -19.04
C PRO A 42 11.35 -9.54 -17.77
N ILE A 43 10.33 -9.79 -16.95
CA ILE A 43 10.16 -9.22 -15.62
C ILE A 43 11.30 -9.62 -14.68
N ASP A 44 11.88 -10.83 -14.80
CA ASP A 44 13.02 -11.25 -13.98
C ASP A 44 14.25 -10.39 -14.29
N SER A 45 14.46 -10.05 -15.56
CA SER A 45 15.52 -9.12 -15.99
C SER A 45 15.25 -7.71 -15.48
N LYS A 46 14.00 -7.23 -15.57
CA LYS A 46 13.60 -5.90 -15.09
C LYS A 46 13.76 -5.76 -13.57
N ARG A 47 13.28 -6.74 -12.78
CA ARG A 47 13.38 -6.77 -11.32
C ARG A 47 14.83 -6.77 -10.84
N ARG A 48 15.71 -7.51 -11.53
CA ARG A 48 17.15 -7.53 -11.23
C ARG A 48 17.83 -6.19 -11.53
N GLN A 49 17.53 -5.56 -12.67
CA GLN A 49 18.18 -4.32 -13.08
C GLN A 49 17.69 -3.08 -12.29
N LYS A 50 16.37 -2.96 -12.08
CA LYS A 50 15.75 -1.85 -11.35
C LYS A 50 14.37 -2.28 -10.84
N PRO A 51 14.23 -2.61 -9.55
CA PRO A 51 13.01 -3.22 -9.04
C PRO A 51 11.88 -2.19 -8.98
N PHE A 52 10.65 -2.66 -9.17
CA PHE A 52 9.44 -1.84 -9.04
C PHE A 52 9.04 -1.61 -7.58
N CYS A 53 9.38 -2.56 -6.70
CA CYS A 53 9.16 -2.52 -5.25
C CYS A 53 10.49 -2.81 -4.51
N PRO A 54 10.68 -2.32 -3.28
CA PRO A 54 11.83 -2.72 -2.45
C PRO A 54 11.88 -4.25 -2.33
N SER A 55 13.02 -4.86 -2.66
CA SER A 55 13.23 -6.30 -2.50
C SER A 55 14.14 -6.54 -1.30
N GLU A 56 13.80 -7.49 -0.42
CA GLU A 56 14.73 -7.97 0.60
C GLU A 56 15.74 -8.94 -0.05
N PHE A 57 17.03 -8.74 0.21
CA PHE A 57 18.09 -9.62 -0.30
C PHE A 57 18.33 -10.81 0.64
N PRO A 58 18.77 -11.98 0.13
CA PRO A 58 19.02 -12.31 -1.28
C PRO A 58 17.74 -12.64 -2.06
N VAL A 59 17.70 -12.29 -3.35
CA VAL A 59 16.55 -12.56 -4.25
C VAL A 59 16.87 -13.69 -5.22
N VAL A 60 15.99 -14.69 -5.30
CA VAL A 60 16.05 -15.81 -6.26
C VAL A 60 15.08 -15.51 -7.43
N PRO A 61 15.54 -15.37 -8.69
CA PRO A 61 14.67 -15.07 -9.83
C PRO A 61 13.77 -16.25 -10.24
N GLY A 62 12.81 -15.97 -11.13
CA GLY A 62 11.84 -16.96 -11.60
C GLY A 62 10.51 -16.86 -10.87
N CYS A 63 10.07 -15.65 -10.51
CA CYS A 63 8.68 -15.46 -10.08
C CYS A 63 7.85 -15.13 -11.32
N ASP A 64 7.11 -16.11 -11.85
CA ASP A 64 5.96 -15.79 -12.69
C ASP A 64 5.05 -14.85 -11.86
N VAL A 65 4.65 -13.71 -12.43
CA VAL A 65 4.05 -12.60 -11.68
C VAL A 65 2.74 -13.02 -11.00
N ALA A 66 2.85 -13.42 -9.74
CA ALA A 66 1.79 -13.37 -8.73
C ALA A 66 2.30 -12.46 -7.63
N GLU A 67 1.55 -11.39 -7.36
CA GLU A 67 1.94 -10.32 -6.44
C GLU A 67 2.04 -10.80 -4.98
N GLY A 68 3.22 -10.57 -4.39
CA GLY A 68 3.33 -10.19 -2.99
C GLY A 68 3.50 -11.31 -1.98
N GLN A 69 4.71 -11.88 -1.90
CA GLN A 69 5.43 -12.06 -0.64
C GLN A 69 6.96 -12.00 -0.87
N PRO A 70 7.75 -11.31 -0.04
CA PRO A 70 9.22 -11.35 -0.09
C PRO A 70 9.85 -12.70 0.32
N LYS A 71 9.06 -13.71 0.70
CA LYS A 71 9.54 -14.89 1.44
C LYS A 71 9.68 -16.20 0.64
N GLN A 72 9.32 -16.23 -0.64
CA GLN A 72 9.33 -17.46 -1.45
C GLN A 72 10.50 -17.43 -2.44
N LEU A 73 11.33 -18.49 -2.46
CA LEU A 73 12.36 -18.66 -3.49
C LEU A 73 11.69 -18.75 -4.88
N GLY A 74 12.20 -18.01 -5.87
CA GLY A 74 11.79 -18.14 -7.27
C GLY A 74 12.21 -19.47 -7.90
N THR A 75 11.70 -19.78 -9.09
CA THR A 75 11.89 -21.07 -9.77
C THR A 75 13.32 -21.34 -10.26
N LEU A 76 14.29 -20.45 -10.05
CA LEU A 76 15.72 -20.74 -10.29
C LEU A 76 16.40 -21.40 -9.08
N ALA A 77 15.77 -22.46 -8.57
CA ALA A 77 16.24 -23.32 -7.50
C ALA A 77 15.86 -24.79 -7.82
N GLU A 78 16.54 -25.77 -7.21
CA GLU A 78 16.22 -27.19 -7.43
C GLU A 78 14.86 -27.60 -6.83
N PHE A 79 14.49 -26.97 -5.70
CA PHE A 79 13.26 -27.19 -4.95
C PHE A 79 12.64 -25.86 -4.57
N ILE A 80 11.36 -25.73 -4.88
CA ILE A 80 10.52 -24.63 -4.44
C ILE A 80 9.36 -25.16 -3.62
N VAL A 81 8.81 -24.30 -2.78
CA VAL A 81 7.50 -24.51 -2.19
C VAL A 81 6.52 -23.69 -3.00
N VAL A 82 5.38 -24.26 -3.37
CA VAL A 82 4.31 -23.60 -4.13
C VAL A 82 2.96 -23.95 -3.51
N GLU A 83 2.00 -23.03 -3.52
CA GLU A 83 0.65 -23.32 -3.04
C GLU A 83 -0.05 -24.34 -3.93
N GLU A 84 -0.78 -25.28 -3.33
CA GLU A 84 -1.51 -26.33 -4.06
C GLU A 84 -2.53 -25.74 -5.05
N SER A 85 -3.16 -24.62 -4.70
CA SER A 85 -4.13 -23.89 -5.54
C SER A 85 -3.52 -23.31 -6.82
N LEU A 86 -2.19 -23.17 -6.89
CA LEU A 86 -1.46 -22.59 -8.03
C LEU A 86 -0.86 -23.66 -8.95
N VAL A 87 -0.92 -24.93 -8.58
CA VAL A 87 -0.40 -26.03 -9.40
C VAL A 87 -1.51 -26.74 -10.16
N ALA A 88 -1.14 -27.31 -11.31
CA ALA A 88 -1.98 -28.23 -12.05
C ALA A 88 -1.15 -29.43 -12.48
N LYS A 89 -1.82 -30.57 -12.72
CA LYS A 89 -1.14 -31.74 -13.26
C LYS A 89 -0.62 -31.42 -14.66
N LYS A 90 0.64 -31.78 -14.90
CA LYS A 90 1.23 -31.69 -16.24
C LYS A 90 0.46 -32.62 -17.20
N PRO A 91 -0.09 -32.12 -18.31
CA PRO A 91 -0.68 -32.97 -19.34
C PRO A 91 0.31 -34.03 -19.81
N LYS A 92 -0.18 -35.25 -20.07
CA LYS A 92 0.70 -36.41 -20.34
C LYS A 92 1.51 -36.24 -21.63
N ASN A 93 0.99 -35.50 -22.59
CA ASN A 93 1.57 -35.30 -23.91
C ASN A 93 2.60 -34.15 -23.99
N LEU A 94 2.83 -33.42 -22.90
CA LEU A 94 3.80 -32.31 -22.87
C LEU A 94 5.11 -32.69 -22.19
N SER A 95 6.22 -32.15 -22.67
CA SER A 95 7.50 -32.16 -21.95
C SER A 95 7.46 -31.22 -20.72
N PHE A 96 8.46 -31.31 -19.84
CA PHE A 96 8.55 -30.38 -18.69
C PHE A 96 8.83 -28.94 -19.14
N GLU A 97 9.64 -28.76 -20.18
CA GLU A 97 9.94 -27.47 -20.80
C GLU A 97 8.69 -26.86 -21.45
N GLU A 98 7.93 -27.66 -22.19
CA GLU A 98 6.66 -27.25 -22.77
C GLU A 98 5.68 -26.83 -21.68
N ALA A 99 5.54 -27.64 -20.62
CA ALA A 99 4.66 -27.33 -19.50
C ALA A 99 5.08 -26.06 -18.74
N ALA A 100 6.37 -25.85 -18.48
CA ALA A 100 6.87 -24.65 -17.80
C ALA A 100 6.63 -23.36 -18.60
N SER A 101 6.49 -23.46 -19.93
CA SER A 101 6.24 -22.29 -20.79
C SER A 101 4.80 -21.78 -20.78
N LEU A 102 3.84 -22.58 -20.31
CA LEU A 102 2.41 -22.29 -20.46
C LEU A 102 1.81 -21.37 -19.39
N PRO A 103 2.10 -21.49 -18.07
CA PRO A 103 1.31 -20.85 -17.03
C PRO A 103 1.16 -19.34 -17.17
N LEU A 104 2.27 -18.61 -17.32
CA LEU A 104 2.21 -17.16 -17.49
C LEU A 104 1.54 -16.77 -18.82
N ALA A 105 1.93 -17.41 -19.93
CA ALA A 105 1.50 -17.02 -21.26
C ALA A 105 0.01 -17.28 -21.49
N VAL A 106 -0.49 -18.47 -21.10
CA VAL A 106 -1.89 -18.83 -21.35
C VAL A 106 -2.83 -18.12 -20.39
N GLN A 107 -2.45 -17.96 -19.12
CA GLN A 107 -3.31 -17.21 -18.20
C GLN A 107 -3.39 -15.74 -18.58
N THR A 108 -2.30 -15.15 -19.10
CA THR A 108 -2.34 -13.78 -19.66
C THR A 108 -3.30 -13.71 -20.87
N ALA A 109 -3.27 -14.71 -21.75
CA ALA A 109 -4.18 -14.76 -22.89
C ALA A 109 -5.65 -14.90 -22.44
N ILE A 110 -5.95 -15.79 -21.50
CA ILE A 110 -7.30 -15.99 -20.93
C ILE A 110 -7.81 -14.69 -20.30
N GLU A 111 -6.98 -14.02 -19.50
CA GLU A 111 -7.35 -12.76 -18.87
C GLU A 111 -7.72 -11.71 -19.93
N GLY A 112 -6.93 -11.58 -21.00
CA GLY A 112 -7.24 -10.71 -22.12
C GLY A 112 -8.55 -11.09 -22.82
N PHE A 113 -8.80 -12.38 -23.02
CA PHE A 113 -10.05 -12.86 -23.64
C PHE A 113 -11.29 -12.56 -22.79
N ILE A 114 -11.22 -12.84 -21.48
CA ILE A 114 -12.31 -12.59 -20.53
C ILE A 114 -12.57 -11.10 -20.41
N THR A 115 -11.51 -10.29 -20.27
CA THR A 115 -11.63 -8.84 -20.08
C THR A 115 -12.24 -8.14 -21.29
N ALA A 116 -12.05 -8.69 -22.49
CA ALA A 116 -12.55 -8.12 -23.74
C ALA A 116 -13.98 -8.60 -24.13
N ASP A 117 -14.56 -9.60 -23.44
CA ASP A 117 -15.81 -10.27 -23.84
C ASP A 117 -15.76 -10.81 -25.30
N PHE A 118 -14.63 -11.40 -25.70
CA PHE A 118 -14.46 -11.91 -27.06
C PHE A 118 -15.44 -13.04 -27.39
N LYS A 119 -15.98 -13.02 -28.61
CA LYS A 119 -16.94 -14.00 -29.13
C LYS A 119 -16.38 -14.71 -30.35
N GLU A 120 -16.91 -15.90 -30.60
CA GLU A 120 -16.57 -16.65 -31.80
C GLU A 120 -16.93 -15.84 -33.06
N GLY A 121 -15.95 -15.63 -33.95
CA GLY A 121 -16.10 -14.85 -35.19
C GLY A 121 -15.57 -13.41 -35.12
N ASP A 122 -15.06 -12.96 -33.97
CA ASP A 122 -14.36 -11.68 -33.87
C ASP A 122 -12.99 -11.73 -34.56
N ASN A 123 -12.63 -10.67 -35.30
CA ASN A 123 -11.34 -10.58 -36.02
C ASN A 123 -10.22 -10.03 -35.12
N PHE A 124 -9.01 -10.59 -35.23
CA PHE A 124 -7.87 -10.17 -34.42
C PHE A 124 -6.70 -9.59 -35.25
N CYS A 125 -6.19 -8.44 -34.80
CA CYS A 125 -4.96 -7.86 -35.32
C CYS A 125 -3.87 -7.89 -34.25
N SER A 126 -2.63 -8.22 -34.65
CA SER A 126 -1.47 -8.20 -33.76
C SER A 126 -0.26 -7.49 -34.34
N TRP A 127 0.57 -6.91 -33.47
CA TRP A 127 1.70 -6.07 -33.87
C TRP A 127 3.02 -6.73 -33.54
N TRP A 128 3.86 -6.95 -34.56
CA TRP A 128 5.12 -7.70 -34.40
C TRP A 128 6.27 -7.05 -35.16
N SER A 129 7.51 -7.35 -34.77
CA SER A 129 8.69 -6.90 -35.56
C SER A 129 8.77 -7.66 -36.87
N THR A 130 9.40 -7.09 -37.91
CA THR A 130 9.54 -7.74 -39.24
C THR A 130 9.91 -9.21 -39.17
N ARG A 131 10.81 -9.58 -38.26
CA ARG A 131 11.34 -10.94 -38.15
C ARG A 131 10.33 -11.96 -37.61
N LYS A 132 9.25 -11.51 -36.97
CA LYS A 132 8.22 -12.36 -36.36
C LYS A 132 6.91 -12.40 -37.16
N VAL A 133 6.72 -11.52 -38.14
CA VAL A 133 5.47 -11.42 -38.93
C VAL A 133 5.06 -12.76 -39.55
N GLU A 134 5.95 -13.40 -40.31
CA GLU A 134 5.64 -14.67 -40.98
C GLU A 134 5.39 -15.82 -39.99
N PHE A 135 6.11 -15.82 -38.88
CA PHE A 135 5.88 -16.79 -37.81
C PHE A 135 4.49 -16.65 -37.21
N VAL A 136 4.04 -15.43 -36.92
CA VAL A 136 2.73 -15.17 -36.31
C VAL A 136 1.59 -15.49 -37.27
N LYS A 137 1.75 -15.17 -38.56
CA LYS A 137 0.79 -15.59 -39.60
C LYS A 137 0.69 -17.12 -39.66
N SER A 138 1.80 -17.83 -39.53
CA SER A 138 1.78 -19.30 -39.50
C SER A 138 1.04 -19.89 -38.29
N LEU A 139 0.87 -19.11 -37.22
CA LEU A 139 0.07 -19.48 -36.04
C LEU A 139 -1.42 -19.21 -36.23
N GLY A 140 -1.82 -18.56 -37.33
CA GLY A 140 -3.21 -18.35 -37.73
C GLY A 140 -3.73 -16.92 -37.58
N ALA A 141 -2.91 -15.93 -37.23
CA ALA A 141 -3.38 -14.54 -37.01
C ALA A 141 -4.05 -13.95 -38.27
N ASP A 142 -5.26 -13.38 -38.10
CA ASP A 142 -6.04 -12.81 -39.20
C ASP A 142 -5.32 -11.61 -39.83
N GLU A 143 -4.80 -10.73 -38.98
CA GLU A 143 -3.98 -9.60 -39.39
C GLU A 143 -2.71 -9.48 -38.53
N VAL A 144 -1.57 -9.20 -39.18
CA VAL A 144 -0.29 -9.00 -38.52
C VAL A 144 0.39 -7.74 -39.06
N VAL A 145 0.50 -6.72 -38.21
CA VAL A 145 1.12 -5.44 -38.53
C VAL A 145 2.60 -5.45 -38.13
N ASP A 146 3.46 -5.03 -39.06
CA ASP A 146 4.91 -4.89 -38.83
C ASP A 146 5.23 -3.52 -38.22
N TYR A 147 5.34 -3.43 -36.89
CA TYR A 147 5.59 -2.15 -36.21
C TYR A 147 6.96 -1.52 -36.55
N THR A 148 7.88 -2.28 -37.15
CA THR A 148 9.18 -1.72 -37.58
C THR A 148 9.11 -1.04 -38.94
N LYS A 149 7.98 -1.19 -39.66
CA LYS A 149 7.73 -0.56 -40.96
C LYS A 149 6.57 0.43 -40.93
N THR A 150 5.58 0.17 -40.08
CA THR A 150 4.35 0.97 -39.98
C THR A 150 4.23 1.53 -38.57
N ARG A 151 4.03 2.85 -38.46
CA ARG A 151 3.78 3.49 -37.16
C ARG A 151 2.29 3.43 -36.80
N TYR A 152 1.96 3.47 -35.52
CA TYR A 152 0.56 3.38 -35.07
C TYR A 152 -0.31 4.52 -35.62
N GLU A 153 0.25 5.71 -35.81
CA GLU A 153 -0.46 6.89 -36.33
C GLU A 153 -0.81 6.77 -37.82
N GLU A 154 -0.15 5.87 -38.56
CA GLU A 154 -0.37 5.62 -39.98
C GLU A 154 -1.49 4.60 -40.22
N ILE A 155 -2.04 4.02 -39.15
CA ILE A 155 -3.11 3.03 -39.21
C ILE A 155 -4.47 3.77 -39.17
N GLU A 156 -5.16 3.72 -40.31
CA GLU A 156 -6.49 4.32 -40.47
C GLU A 156 -7.57 3.53 -39.72
N GLU A 157 -7.43 2.21 -39.65
CA GLU A 157 -8.36 1.33 -38.94
C GLU A 157 -8.29 1.54 -37.42
N LYS A 158 -9.47 1.55 -36.77
CA LYS A 158 -9.61 1.70 -35.33
C LYS A 158 -10.31 0.50 -34.73
N TYR A 159 -9.79 0.01 -33.61
CA TYR A 159 -10.24 -1.21 -32.95
C TYR A 159 -11.16 -0.90 -31.77
N ASP A 160 -12.15 -1.77 -31.55
CA ASP A 160 -13.13 -1.68 -30.46
C ASP A 160 -12.53 -2.03 -29.08
N TYR A 161 -11.36 -2.66 -29.07
CA TYR A 161 -10.62 -3.06 -27.88
C TYR A 161 -9.12 -3.11 -28.19
N VAL A 162 -8.27 -2.68 -27.24
CA VAL A 162 -6.80 -2.76 -27.37
C VAL A 162 -6.21 -3.45 -26.14
N TYR A 163 -5.45 -4.51 -26.36
CA TYR A 163 -4.72 -5.25 -25.32
C TYR A 163 -3.21 -5.02 -25.48
N ASP A 164 -2.66 -4.11 -24.69
CA ASP A 164 -1.24 -3.76 -24.71
C ASP A 164 -0.44 -4.68 -23.77
N THR A 165 0.51 -5.40 -24.37
CA THR A 165 1.37 -6.36 -23.67
C THR A 165 2.82 -5.91 -23.56
N ILE A 166 3.16 -4.76 -24.17
CA ILE A 166 4.55 -4.31 -24.32
C ILE A 166 4.58 -2.77 -24.31
N ALA A 167 4.67 -2.17 -23.12
CA ALA A 167 4.92 -0.73 -22.85
C ALA A 167 6.09 -0.04 -23.60
N ARG A 168 6.70 -0.63 -24.63
CA ARG A 168 7.77 -0.02 -25.42
C ARG A 168 7.31 1.08 -26.37
N LEU A 169 6.03 1.12 -26.74
CA LEU A 169 5.51 2.11 -27.68
C LEU A 169 4.25 2.71 -27.07
N LYS A 170 4.41 3.81 -26.34
CA LYS A 170 3.35 4.58 -25.64
C LYS A 170 2.19 5.07 -26.54
N ASN A 171 2.11 4.61 -27.78
CA ASN A 171 1.23 5.09 -28.84
C ASN A 171 0.21 4.02 -29.27
N SER A 172 0.21 2.81 -28.70
CA SER A 172 -0.78 1.75 -29.02
C SER A 172 -2.23 2.22 -28.86
N PHE A 173 -2.50 3.17 -27.96
CA PHE A 173 -3.81 3.77 -27.76
C PHE A 173 -4.39 4.49 -28.98
N VAL A 174 -3.55 4.96 -29.93
CA VAL A 174 -4.02 5.76 -31.08
C VAL A 174 -4.82 4.92 -32.08
N VAL A 175 -4.73 3.60 -32.00
CA VAL A 175 -5.54 2.68 -32.81
C VAL A 175 -6.84 2.27 -32.11
N ALA A 176 -7.08 2.70 -30.87
CA ALA A 176 -8.35 2.47 -30.19
C ALA A 176 -9.42 3.47 -30.68
N LYS A 177 -10.66 3.01 -30.88
CA LYS A 177 -11.81 3.92 -31.09
C LYS A 177 -12.03 4.82 -29.87
N ASP A 178 -12.74 5.93 -30.05
CA ASP A 178 -13.11 6.81 -28.94
C ASP A 178 -14.04 6.09 -27.97
N GLY A 179 -13.61 6.00 -26.70
CA GLY A 179 -14.31 5.26 -25.65
C GLY A 179 -14.07 3.74 -25.63
N ALA A 180 -13.27 3.20 -26.57
CA ALA A 180 -12.88 1.79 -26.53
C ALA A 180 -12.00 1.49 -25.29
N PRO A 181 -12.18 0.32 -24.64
CA PRO A 181 -11.34 -0.11 -23.55
C PRO A 181 -9.91 -0.36 -24.05
N ILE A 182 -8.94 0.08 -23.26
CA ILE A 182 -7.52 -0.20 -23.47
C ILE A 182 -7.03 -0.89 -22.21
N ILE A 183 -6.55 -2.12 -22.32
CA ILE A 183 -5.99 -2.87 -21.20
C ILE A 183 -4.48 -2.94 -21.38
N ASP A 184 -3.75 -2.65 -20.33
CA ASP A 184 -2.28 -2.77 -20.30
C ASP A 184 -1.87 -3.74 -19.20
N ILE A 185 -1.10 -4.77 -19.55
CA ILE A 185 -0.52 -5.69 -18.54
C ILE A 185 0.86 -5.25 -18.07
N THR A 186 1.39 -4.17 -18.65
CA THR A 186 2.66 -3.60 -18.28
C THR A 186 2.47 -2.34 -17.46
N TRP A 187 3.26 -2.24 -16.39
CA TRP A 187 3.20 -1.11 -15.49
C TRP A 187 4.47 -0.24 -15.58
N PRO A 188 4.35 1.10 -15.63
CA PRO A 188 3.11 1.88 -15.71
C PRO A 188 2.40 1.73 -17.08
N PRO A 189 1.07 1.95 -17.15
CA PRO A 189 0.30 1.86 -18.39
C PRO A 189 0.81 2.83 -19.45
N SER A 190 0.70 2.43 -20.70
CA SER A 190 1.19 3.14 -21.87
C SER A 190 0.42 4.45 -22.14
N ASN A 191 -0.81 4.59 -21.63
CA ASN A 191 -1.67 5.77 -21.78
C ASN A 191 -2.63 5.98 -20.58
N PRO A 192 -3.02 7.22 -20.22
CA PRO A 192 -4.01 7.50 -19.17
C PRO A 192 -5.42 6.88 -19.34
N ARG A 193 -5.82 6.53 -20.56
CA ARG A 193 -7.06 5.79 -20.87
C ARG A 193 -6.91 4.28 -20.65
N ALA A 194 -5.68 3.78 -20.52
CA ALA A 194 -5.43 2.36 -20.33
C ALA A 194 -5.67 1.95 -18.87
N VAL A 195 -6.35 0.82 -18.69
CA VAL A 195 -6.58 0.19 -17.40
C VAL A 195 -5.54 -0.90 -17.22
N TYR A 196 -4.80 -0.84 -16.11
CA TYR A 196 -3.86 -1.91 -15.78
C TYR A 196 -4.61 -3.19 -15.41
N SER A 197 -4.22 -4.32 -15.99
CA SER A 197 -4.71 -5.64 -15.61
C SER A 197 -3.57 -6.46 -15.02
N SER A 198 -3.69 -6.83 -13.75
CA SER A 198 -2.78 -7.79 -13.12
C SER A 198 -3.22 -9.21 -13.46
N LEU A 199 -2.28 -10.14 -13.54
CA LEU A 199 -2.56 -11.53 -13.88
C LEU A 199 -3.14 -12.27 -12.67
N THR A 200 -4.33 -12.86 -12.82
CA THR A 200 -4.86 -13.80 -11.83
C THR A 200 -4.32 -15.19 -12.10
N VAL A 201 -3.51 -15.74 -11.20
CA VAL A 201 -2.92 -17.08 -11.32
C VAL A 201 -3.79 -18.11 -10.60
N SER A 202 -4.16 -19.21 -11.28
CA SER A 202 -4.94 -20.31 -10.70
C SER A 202 -4.62 -21.66 -11.36
N GLY A 203 -4.38 -22.69 -10.54
CA GLY A 203 -4.25 -24.08 -10.98
C GLY A 203 -5.52 -24.60 -11.65
N GLU A 204 -6.70 -24.20 -11.16
CA GLU A 204 -7.99 -24.57 -11.75
C GLU A 204 -8.12 -24.05 -13.20
N ASN A 205 -7.61 -22.85 -13.46
CA ASN A 205 -7.58 -22.30 -14.83
C ASN A 205 -6.66 -23.12 -15.74
N LEU A 206 -5.56 -23.66 -15.21
CA LEU A 206 -4.66 -24.54 -15.96
C LEU A 206 -5.26 -25.93 -16.19
N GLU A 207 -6.02 -26.47 -15.24
CA GLU A 207 -6.72 -27.75 -15.41
C GLU A 207 -7.81 -27.68 -16.49
N LYS A 208 -8.54 -26.56 -16.58
CA LYS A 208 -9.52 -26.32 -17.65
C LYS A 208 -8.91 -26.38 -19.06
N LEU A 209 -7.59 -26.21 -19.18
CA LEU A 209 -6.87 -26.25 -20.44
C LEU A 209 -6.37 -27.65 -20.83
N GLU A 210 -6.35 -28.60 -19.89
CA GLU A 210 -5.86 -29.96 -20.12
C GLU A 210 -6.49 -30.60 -21.38
N PRO A 211 -7.82 -30.55 -21.61
CA PRO A 211 -8.41 -31.14 -22.80
C PRO A 211 -7.93 -30.51 -24.11
N PHE A 212 -7.62 -29.22 -24.12
CA PHE A 212 -7.13 -28.50 -25.30
C PHE A 212 -5.67 -28.82 -25.60
N LEU A 213 -4.86 -28.97 -24.55
CA LEU A 213 -3.47 -29.37 -24.65
C LEU A 213 -3.36 -30.83 -25.09
N GLU A 214 -4.18 -31.74 -24.53
CA GLU A 214 -4.18 -33.17 -24.88
C GLU A 214 -4.69 -33.44 -26.30
N THR A 215 -5.71 -32.70 -26.75
CA THR A 215 -6.23 -32.80 -28.13
C THR A 215 -5.35 -32.11 -29.16
N GLY A 216 -4.30 -31.38 -28.72
CA GLY A 216 -3.40 -30.63 -29.60
C GLY A 216 -4.02 -29.36 -30.20
N LYS A 217 -5.21 -28.96 -29.73
CA LYS A 217 -5.85 -27.68 -30.10
C LYS A 217 -5.08 -26.48 -29.55
N LEU A 218 -4.41 -26.66 -28.41
CA LEU A 218 -3.46 -25.71 -27.84
C LEU A 218 -2.07 -26.37 -27.81
N LYS A 219 -1.04 -25.68 -28.30
CA LYS A 219 0.33 -26.22 -28.39
C LYS A 219 1.36 -25.23 -27.84
N ALA A 220 2.26 -25.72 -26.99
CA ALA A 220 3.44 -24.97 -26.56
C ALA A 220 4.44 -24.83 -27.72
N VAL A 221 4.97 -23.63 -27.93
CA VAL A 221 6.03 -23.38 -28.91
C VAL A 221 7.27 -22.90 -28.17
N ILE A 222 8.30 -23.75 -28.14
CA ILE A 222 9.58 -23.49 -27.48
C ILE A 222 10.59 -22.95 -28.48
N ASP A 223 11.40 -21.96 -28.06
CA ASP A 223 12.53 -21.49 -28.87
C ASP A 223 13.53 -22.63 -29.07
N PRO A 224 13.92 -22.99 -30.30
CA PRO A 224 14.92 -24.03 -30.55
C PRO A 224 16.33 -23.70 -30.02
N THR A 225 16.58 -22.43 -29.69
CA THR A 225 17.82 -21.95 -29.04
C THR A 225 17.81 -22.21 -27.53
N GLY A 226 16.64 -22.48 -26.94
CA GLY A 226 16.46 -23.15 -25.66
C GLY A 226 16.11 -24.63 -25.88
N PRO A 227 16.22 -25.51 -24.86
CA PRO A 227 16.42 -25.24 -23.44
C PRO A 227 17.89 -25.02 -23.04
N TYR A 228 18.10 -24.26 -21.96
CA TYR A 228 19.42 -24.06 -21.33
C TYR A 228 19.59 -25.00 -20.14
N ASN A 229 20.84 -25.39 -19.83
CA ASN A 229 21.13 -26.09 -18.59
C ASN A 229 20.99 -25.12 -17.39
N PHE A 230 20.63 -25.64 -16.22
CA PHE A 230 20.56 -24.86 -14.98
C PHE A 230 21.87 -24.12 -14.64
N MET A 231 23.02 -24.64 -15.06
CA MET A 231 24.31 -23.97 -14.86
C MET A 231 24.54 -22.79 -15.82
N ASP A 232 23.74 -22.66 -16.88
CA ASP A 232 23.90 -21.66 -17.94
C ASP A 232 22.90 -20.49 -17.81
N VAL A 233 22.33 -20.26 -16.62
CA VAL A 233 21.33 -19.20 -16.37
C VAL A 233 21.81 -17.81 -16.82
N ILE A 234 23.08 -17.46 -16.63
CA ILE A 234 23.64 -16.18 -17.11
C ILE A 234 23.55 -16.08 -18.64
N GLN A 235 23.81 -17.17 -19.36
CA GLN A 235 23.70 -17.20 -20.82
C GLN A 235 22.24 -17.11 -21.27
N ALA A 236 21.34 -17.79 -20.55
CA ALA A 236 19.90 -17.74 -20.79
C ALA A 236 19.34 -16.31 -20.63
N PHE A 237 19.70 -15.61 -19.54
CA PHE A 237 19.40 -14.17 -19.38
C PHE A 237 20.05 -13.33 -20.49
N GLY A 238 21.28 -13.66 -20.88
CA GLY A 238 21.97 -12.98 -21.97
C GLY A 238 21.24 -13.09 -23.30
N TYR A 239 20.73 -14.27 -23.66
CA TYR A 239 19.93 -14.48 -24.86
C TYR A 239 18.56 -13.78 -24.78
N LEU A 240 17.89 -13.89 -23.62
CA LEU A 240 16.62 -13.21 -23.36
C LEU A 240 16.72 -11.69 -23.55
N GLU A 241 17.77 -11.08 -23.01
CA GLU A 241 18.05 -9.64 -23.14
C GLU A 241 18.29 -9.18 -24.59
N THR A 242 18.66 -10.08 -25.53
CA THR A 242 18.79 -9.72 -26.96
C THR A 242 17.44 -9.51 -27.65
N GLY A 243 16.35 -10.00 -27.05
CA GLY A 243 15.04 -10.01 -27.66
C GLY A 243 14.90 -10.89 -28.90
N ARG A 244 15.80 -11.86 -29.11
CA ARG A 244 15.77 -12.76 -30.27
C ARG A 244 14.89 -13.99 -30.05
N ALA A 245 14.41 -14.22 -28.84
CA ALA A 245 13.71 -15.46 -28.53
C ALA A 245 12.33 -15.60 -29.22
N ARG A 246 12.02 -16.84 -29.63
CA ARG A 246 10.81 -17.30 -30.33
C ARG A 246 9.92 -18.11 -29.37
N GLY A 247 8.60 -17.84 -29.33
CA GLY A 247 7.74 -18.33 -28.25
C GLY A 247 7.90 -17.45 -26.99
N LYS A 248 7.61 -18.00 -25.80
CA LYS A 248 8.01 -17.39 -24.52
C LYS A 248 9.58 -17.32 -24.57
N GLU A 249 10.27 -16.19 -24.84
CA GLU A 249 9.84 -14.79 -24.77
C GLU A 249 10.55 -13.80 -25.69
N ASN A 250 9.77 -13.17 -26.56
CA ASN A 250 9.79 -11.72 -26.63
C ASN A 250 8.35 -11.32 -26.94
N GLY A 251 7.77 -10.55 -26.02
CA GLY A 251 6.33 -10.52 -25.68
C GLY A 251 5.39 -10.81 -26.83
N HIS A 252 4.44 -11.72 -26.62
CA HIS A 252 3.00 -11.63 -26.89
C HIS A 252 2.37 -12.97 -26.43
N PRO A 253 1.22 -12.97 -25.73
CA PRO A 253 0.40 -14.16 -25.55
C PRO A 253 -0.24 -14.57 -26.89
N LEU A 254 -0.32 -15.87 -27.16
CA LEU A 254 -1.05 -16.42 -28.31
C LEU A 254 -2.55 -16.16 -28.16
N HIS A 255 -3.19 -15.61 -29.20
CA HIS A 255 -4.62 -15.71 -29.44
C HIS A 255 -4.81 -16.68 -30.61
N HIS A 256 -5.44 -17.85 -30.37
CA HIS A 256 -6.24 -18.64 -31.32
C HIS A 256 -6.92 -19.78 -30.56
N LEU A 257 -8.24 -19.70 -30.40
CA LEU A 257 -9.06 -20.81 -29.90
C LEU A 257 -10.29 -20.94 -30.80
N HIS A 258 -10.28 -21.89 -31.74
CA HIS A 258 -11.49 -22.32 -32.44
C HIS A 258 -12.26 -23.34 -31.58
N LEU A 259 -13.41 -22.93 -31.06
CA LEU A 259 -14.33 -23.77 -30.31
C LEU A 259 -15.63 -23.95 -31.10
N HIS A 260 -15.71 -24.99 -31.93
CA HIS A 260 -17.03 -25.51 -32.31
C HIS A 260 -17.69 -26.16 -31.10
N SER A 261 -18.79 -25.58 -30.61
CA SER A 261 -19.79 -26.33 -29.84
C SER A 261 -21.18 -25.70 -29.90
N ASN A 262 -22.19 -26.56 -30.00
CA ASN A 262 -23.60 -26.25 -29.74
C ASN A 262 -24.19 -27.46 -28.98
N PRO A 263 -25.24 -27.33 -28.18
CA PRO A 263 -25.22 -26.76 -26.83
C PRO A 263 -25.75 -27.78 -25.79
N SER A 264 -25.34 -27.66 -24.52
CA SER A 264 -26.20 -27.86 -23.32
C SER A 264 -25.38 -28.10 -22.04
N SER A 265 -25.14 -27.03 -21.26
CA SER A 265 -25.21 -27.08 -19.79
C SER A 265 -25.11 -25.66 -19.25
N SER A 266 -26.28 -25.11 -18.98
CA SER A 266 -26.53 -23.92 -18.16
C SER A 266 -25.92 -24.06 -16.76
N ASN A 267 -25.59 -22.89 -16.17
CA ASN A 267 -25.28 -22.63 -14.75
C ASN A 267 -23.79 -22.53 -14.38
N LEU A 268 -23.18 -21.43 -14.82
CA LEU A 268 -22.13 -20.71 -14.07
C LEU A 268 -22.05 -19.24 -14.54
N HIS A 269 -22.49 -18.99 -15.77
CA HIS A 269 -22.55 -17.69 -16.42
C HIS A 269 -23.61 -16.72 -15.85
N ASP A 270 -24.61 -17.23 -15.12
CA ASP A 270 -25.73 -16.42 -14.61
C ASP A 270 -25.49 -15.79 -13.23
N PHE A 271 -24.37 -16.06 -12.56
CA PHE A 271 -24.23 -15.68 -11.14
C PHE A 271 -23.27 -14.51 -10.84
N LEU A 272 -22.31 -14.13 -11.70
CA LEU A 272 -21.18 -13.29 -11.22
C LEU A 272 -20.81 -12.03 -11.99
N VAL A 273 -21.40 -11.69 -13.14
CA VAL A 273 -20.82 -10.60 -13.98
C VAL A 273 -21.77 -9.49 -14.45
N PRO A 274 -23.10 -9.65 -14.64
CA PRO A 274 -23.86 -8.56 -15.29
C PRO A 274 -24.12 -7.31 -14.43
N HIS A 275 -23.98 -7.37 -13.09
CA HIS A 275 -24.47 -6.30 -12.22
C HIS A 275 -23.48 -5.13 -11.99
N ALA A 276 -22.18 -5.40 -11.85
CA ALA A 276 -21.20 -4.37 -11.49
C ALA A 276 -20.90 -3.39 -12.64
N GLN A 277 -20.71 -3.90 -13.86
CA GLN A 277 -20.31 -3.07 -15.01
C GLN A 277 -21.46 -2.23 -15.60
N THR A 278 -22.70 -2.71 -15.51
CA THR A 278 -23.88 -2.01 -16.03
C THR A 278 -24.30 -0.85 -15.11
N LEU A 279 -24.17 -1.01 -13.78
CA LEU A 279 -24.48 0.03 -12.80
C LEU A 279 -23.47 1.20 -12.83
N HIS A 280 -22.18 0.93 -13.02
CA HIS A 280 -21.16 1.98 -13.09
C HIS A 280 -21.23 2.80 -14.39
N ARG A 281 -21.56 2.20 -15.55
CA ARG A 281 -21.72 2.92 -16.82
C ARG A 281 -22.88 3.94 -16.80
N GLN A 282 -23.98 3.67 -16.08
CA GLN A 282 -25.09 4.63 -15.95
C GLN A 282 -24.80 5.77 -14.95
N ARG A 283 -23.98 5.51 -13.91
CA ARG A 283 -23.66 6.49 -12.85
C ARG A 283 -22.55 7.48 -13.24
N HIS A 284 -21.70 7.16 -14.22
CA HIS A 284 -20.59 8.01 -14.67
C HIS A 284 -21.05 9.34 -15.31
N LYS A 285 -22.26 9.38 -15.89
CA LYS A 285 -22.79 10.57 -16.60
C LYS A 285 -23.91 11.30 -15.83
N ASN A 286 -24.24 10.87 -14.62
CA ASN A 286 -25.36 11.44 -13.86
C ASN A 286 -24.86 12.54 -12.91
N PRO A 287 -25.30 13.81 -13.06
CA PRO A 287 -24.83 14.93 -12.26
C PRO A 287 -25.23 14.85 -10.78
N ASN A 288 -26.15 13.96 -10.42
CA ASN A 288 -26.58 13.75 -9.05
C ASN A 288 -25.60 12.90 -8.22
N TYR A 289 -24.54 12.35 -8.82
CA TYR A 289 -23.50 11.59 -8.12
C TYR A 289 -22.17 12.34 -8.18
N ALA A 290 -21.32 12.13 -7.16
CA ALA A 290 -19.99 12.73 -7.12
C ALA A 290 -19.18 12.36 -8.39
N PRO A 291 -18.39 13.30 -8.94
CA PRO A 291 -17.56 13.05 -10.10
C PRO A 291 -16.63 11.85 -9.90
N VAL A 292 -16.51 11.00 -10.91
CA VAL A 292 -15.59 9.86 -10.87
C VAL A 292 -14.18 10.35 -11.17
N ASN A 293 -13.26 10.12 -10.24
CA ASN A 293 -11.84 10.48 -10.37
C ASN A 293 -10.95 9.22 -10.43
N GLY A 294 -11.41 8.21 -11.17
CA GLY A 294 -10.70 6.94 -11.37
C GLY A 294 -11.25 5.79 -10.51
N THR A 295 -10.41 4.78 -10.31
CA THR A 295 -10.72 3.58 -9.53
C THR A 295 -9.92 3.58 -8.23
N VAL A 296 -10.31 2.76 -7.25
CA VAL A 296 -9.53 2.58 -6.01
C VAL A 296 -8.11 2.09 -6.31
N PHE A 297 -7.93 1.29 -7.35
CA PHE A 297 -6.62 0.85 -7.86
C PHE A 297 -5.75 2.00 -8.38
N GLY A 298 -6.39 3.09 -8.83
CA GLY A 298 -5.75 4.35 -9.21
C GLY A 298 -4.89 4.98 -8.10
N GLN A 299 -5.15 4.63 -6.83
CA GLN A 299 -4.37 5.12 -5.70
C GLN A 299 -2.97 4.47 -5.61
N LEU A 300 -2.80 3.24 -6.09
CA LEU A 300 -1.52 2.51 -6.05
C LEU A 300 -0.42 3.22 -6.88
N PHE A 301 -0.81 3.95 -7.93
CA PHE A 301 0.10 4.78 -8.73
C PHE A 301 0.79 5.87 -7.93
N TYR A 302 0.07 6.39 -6.95
CA TYR A 302 0.53 7.45 -6.08
C TYR A 302 0.94 6.90 -4.73
N PHE A 303 1.24 5.60 -4.59
CA PHE A 303 1.48 4.99 -3.28
C PHE A 303 2.53 5.76 -2.46
N ASN A 304 3.64 6.20 -3.07
CA ASN A 304 4.68 6.95 -2.34
C ASN A 304 4.32 8.43 -2.08
N ASN A 305 3.25 8.94 -2.69
CA ASN A 305 2.79 10.33 -2.56
C ASN A 305 1.24 10.42 -2.55
N LEU A 306 0.59 9.46 -1.88
CA LEU A 306 -0.85 9.23 -2.06
C LEU A 306 -1.69 10.38 -1.53
N TYR A 307 -1.41 10.79 -0.30
CA TYR A 307 -2.10 11.88 0.36
C TYR A 307 -1.84 13.24 -0.30
N ASP A 308 -0.65 13.47 -0.87
CA ASP A 308 -0.35 14.64 -1.70
C ASP A 308 -1.21 14.64 -2.97
N HIS A 309 -1.26 13.52 -3.70
CA HIS A 309 -2.10 13.40 -4.90
C HIS A 309 -3.59 13.60 -4.57
N GLN A 310 -4.09 12.97 -3.51
CA GLN A 310 -5.47 13.18 -3.03
C GLN A 310 -5.72 14.64 -2.62
N THR A 311 -4.71 15.32 -2.08
CA THR A 311 -4.80 16.76 -1.78
C THR A 311 -4.95 17.58 -3.06
N GLU A 312 -4.17 17.30 -4.11
CA GLU A 312 -4.29 17.96 -5.41
C GLU A 312 -5.65 17.73 -6.06
N VAL A 313 -6.20 16.52 -5.95
CA VAL A 313 -7.55 16.20 -6.43
C VAL A 313 -8.60 16.98 -5.61
N ALA A 314 -8.48 16.96 -4.28
CA ALA A 314 -9.40 17.62 -3.37
C ALA A 314 -9.42 19.15 -3.53
N GLN A 315 -8.30 19.76 -3.93
CA GLN A 315 -8.21 21.17 -4.28
C GLN A 315 -9.06 21.53 -5.51
N LYS A 316 -9.19 20.60 -6.46
CA LYS A 316 -10.02 20.78 -7.67
C LYS A 316 -11.47 20.44 -7.39
N GLN A 317 -11.72 19.40 -6.60
CA GLN A 317 -13.05 18.86 -6.33
C GLN A 317 -13.17 18.45 -4.86
N ARG A 318 -14.03 19.12 -4.10
CA ARG A 318 -14.19 18.88 -2.65
C ARG A 318 -14.71 17.48 -2.33
N THR A 319 -15.53 16.92 -3.22
CA THR A 319 -16.10 15.58 -3.07
C THR A 319 -16.02 14.88 -4.41
N PHE A 320 -15.36 13.73 -4.44
CA PHE A 320 -15.15 12.92 -5.63
C PHE A 320 -15.30 11.43 -5.28
N ARG A 321 -15.40 10.60 -6.30
CA ARG A 321 -15.66 9.17 -6.16
C ARG A 321 -14.59 8.36 -6.87
N LEU A 322 -14.16 7.28 -6.22
CA LEU A 322 -13.36 6.23 -6.82
C LEU A 322 -14.23 4.98 -6.97
N LEU A 323 -14.11 4.30 -8.10
CA LEU A 323 -14.86 3.08 -8.36
C LEU A 323 -14.11 1.87 -7.78
N GLY A 324 -14.79 1.11 -6.91
CA GLY A 324 -14.39 -0.22 -6.44
C GLY A 324 -15.01 -1.33 -7.29
N LEU A 325 -14.80 -2.59 -6.88
CA LEU A 325 -15.31 -3.77 -7.60
C LEU A 325 -16.82 -3.99 -7.40
N GLU A 326 -17.37 -3.66 -6.23
CA GLU A 326 -18.79 -3.83 -5.90
C GLU A 326 -19.48 -2.52 -5.48
N GLU A 327 -18.75 -1.64 -4.79
CA GLU A 327 -19.25 -0.40 -4.18
C GLU A 327 -18.39 0.80 -4.58
N SER A 328 -18.93 2.02 -4.42
CA SER A 328 -18.20 3.24 -4.74
C SER A 328 -17.65 3.91 -3.48
N GLU A 329 -16.39 4.34 -3.54
CA GLU A 329 -15.73 5.04 -2.43
C GLU A 329 -15.74 6.55 -2.68
N LEU A 330 -16.53 7.28 -1.90
CA LEU A 330 -16.58 8.74 -1.94
C LEU A 330 -15.52 9.31 -1.00
N TYR A 331 -14.74 10.26 -1.50
CA TYR A 331 -13.77 11.01 -0.72
C TYR A 331 -14.20 12.46 -0.64
N THR A 332 -14.20 13.04 0.57
CA THR A 332 -14.68 14.39 0.82
C THR A 332 -13.76 15.21 1.72
N THR A 333 -13.64 16.49 1.41
CA THR A 333 -13.08 17.54 2.26
C THR A 333 -14.13 18.60 2.62
N ASP A 334 -15.40 18.37 2.27
CA ASP A 334 -16.52 19.22 2.67
C ASP A 334 -16.94 18.92 4.12
N THR A 335 -16.72 19.90 5.00
CA THR A 335 -16.99 19.77 6.45
C THR A 335 -18.47 19.48 6.74
N ARG A 336 -19.40 19.86 5.86
CA ARG A 336 -20.84 19.61 6.02
C ARG A 336 -21.17 18.13 5.83
N ASN A 337 -20.56 17.49 4.84
CA ASN A 337 -20.70 16.04 4.62
C ASN A 337 -20.12 15.25 5.80
N ILE A 338 -19.00 15.74 6.36
CA ILE A 338 -18.36 15.12 7.52
C ILE A 338 -19.24 15.25 8.77
N GLU A 339 -19.81 16.44 9.04
CA GLU A 339 -20.76 16.62 10.14
C GLU A 339 -22.03 15.78 9.94
N HIS A 340 -22.54 15.71 8.71
CA HIS A 340 -23.68 14.87 8.37
C HIS A 340 -23.43 13.41 8.70
N MET A 341 -22.27 12.87 8.30
CA MET A 341 -21.89 11.48 8.55
C MET A 341 -21.58 11.20 10.02
N LEU A 342 -20.79 12.06 10.68
CA LEU A 342 -20.27 11.78 12.02
C LEU A 342 -21.20 12.23 13.16
N LYS A 343 -22.23 13.04 12.87
CA LYS A 343 -23.13 13.59 13.89
C LYS A 343 -24.60 13.46 13.51
N THR A 344 -25.01 14.04 12.39
CA THR A 344 -26.45 14.19 12.08
C THR A 344 -27.13 12.87 11.70
N ASN A 345 -26.45 12.01 10.94
CA ASN A 345 -26.95 10.72 10.49
C ASN A 345 -26.08 9.56 10.96
N PHE A 346 -25.37 9.72 12.08
CA PHE A 346 -24.38 8.77 12.58
C PHE A 346 -24.87 7.30 12.58
N ASP A 347 -26.11 7.04 13.02
CA ASP A 347 -26.67 5.68 13.10
C ASP A 347 -26.89 5.00 11.74
N LYS A 348 -26.86 5.77 10.64
CA LYS A 348 -26.98 5.28 9.26
C LYS A 348 -25.61 5.01 8.62
N TYR A 349 -24.51 5.26 9.33
CA TYR A 349 -23.16 5.10 8.84
C TYR A 349 -22.36 4.20 9.78
N SER A 350 -22.11 2.96 9.36
CA SER A 350 -21.29 2.01 10.13
C SER A 350 -19.84 2.05 9.68
N LYS A 351 -18.95 1.27 10.30
CA LYS A 351 -17.60 1.08 9.73
C LYS A 351 -17.63 0.22 8.47
N GLY A 352 -18.73 -0.47 8.16
CA GLY A 352 -18.89 -1.39 7.03
C GLY A 352 -18.26 -2.74 7.32
N MET A 353 -18.85 -3.82 6.78
CA MET A 353 -18.35 -5.19 6.99
C MET A 353 -16.93 -5.38 6.47
N TYR A 354 -16.57 -4.71 5.36
CA TYR A 354 -15.22 -4.80 4.79
C TYR A 354 -14.14 -4.25 5.73
N ASN A 355 -14.34 -3.04 6.30
CA ASN A 355 -13.37 -2.46 7.24
C ASN A 355 -13.35 -3.22 8.57
N GLN A 356 -14.52 -3.73 9.02
CA GLN A 356 -14.59 -4.60 10.19
C GLN A 356 -13.77 -5.87 9.95
N ASP A 357 -13.92 -6.55 8.82
CA ASP A 357 -13.15 -7.76 8.51
C ASP A 357 -11.64 -7.51 8.50
N ILE A 358 -11.19 -6.39 7.92
CA ILE A 358 -9.76 -6.03 7.85
C ILE A 358 -9.15 -5.88 9.26
N VAL A 359 -9.89 -5.22 10.15
CA VAL A 359 -9.44 -4.83 11.50
C VAL A 359 -9.65 -5.99 12.49
N THR A 360 -10.80 -6.67 12.47
CA THR A 360 -11.16 -7.79 13.36
C THR A 360 -10.20 -8.96 13.21
N ASP A 361 -9.68 -9.20 12.00
CA ASP A 361 -8.70 -10.26 11.76
C ASP A 361 -7.38 -10.04 12.51
N LEU A 362 -6.86 -8.81 12.52
CA LEU A 362 -5.60 -8.48 13.18
C LEU A 362 -5.77 -8.12 14.66
N PHE A 363 -6.92 -7.58 15.05
CA PHE A 363 -7.10 -6.90 16.34
C PHE A 363 -8.31 -7.33 17.17
N GLY A 364 -9.15 -8.25 16.66
CA GLY A 364 -10.31 -8.78 17.37
C GLY A 364 -11.51 -7.83 17.48
N GLU A 365 -12.57 -8.29 18.17
CA GLU A 365 -13.96 -7.84 17.95
C GLU A 365 -14.43 -6.54 18.66
N GLU A 366 -13.65 -5.81 19.46
CA GLU A 366 -14.22 -4.70 20.28
C GLU A 366 -13.44 -3.37 20.36
N GLU A 367 -14.20 -2.26 20.30
CA GLU A 367 -13.80 -0.87 20.56
C GLU A 367 -13.94 -0.50 22.05
N MET A 368 -12.89 0.05 22.70
CA MET A 368 -13.08 0.68 24.02
C MET A 368 -12.04 1.73 24.43
N LEU A 369 -12.30 2.33 25.61
CA LEU A 369 -11.95 3.66 26.03
C LEU A 369 -11.22 3.71 27.41
N LEU A 370 -10.07 4.40 27.60
CA LEU A 370 -9.72 5.36 28.72
C LEU A 370 -8.21 5.60 29.01
N ASN A 371 -7.98 6.70 29.77
CA ASN A 371 -6.76 7.41 30.19
C ASN A 371 -5.74 6.62 31.03
N LEU A 372 -4.50 7.14 31.13
CA LEU A 372 -3.62 7.26 32.34
C LEU A 372 -2.25 7.86 31.94
N SER A 373 -1.33 8.23 32.84
CA SER A 373 -0.10 9.00 32.53
C SER A 373 1.19 8.45 33.16
N ASP A 374 2.33 8.94 32.63
CA ASP A 374 3.74 8.97 33.11
C ASP A 374 4.74 7.87 32.67
N SER A 375 5.84 8.33 32.03
CA SER A 375 7.25 7.89 32.22
C SER A 375 8.27 8.60 31.30
N CYS A 376 9.44 9.02 31.85
CA CYS A 376 10.82 8.74 31.35
C CYS A 376 11.89 9.68 31.97
N PRO A 377 13.11 9.19 32.30
CA PRO A 377 14.31 9.96 31.96
C PRO A 377 15.52 9.10 31.51
N ARG A 378 16.16 9.47 30.38
CA ARG A 378 17.63 9.67 30.19
C ARG A 378 18.05 9.71 28.70
N LEU A 379 18.32 10.92 28.20
CA LEU A 379 18.88 11.20 26.84
C LEU A 379 20.25 11.93 26.90
N ARG A 380 20.97 11.83 28.02
CA ARG A 380 22.16 12.67 28.32
C ARG A 380 23.45 12.34 27.54
N LEU A 381 23.48 11.38 26.60
CA LEU A 381 24.75 10.88 26.01
C LEU A 381 24.82 10.72 24.49
N LEU A 382 23.94 11.35 23.69
CA LEU A 382 24.04 11.25 22.23
C LEU A 382 25.00 12.30 21.63
N LYS A 383 26.28 11.94 21.49
CA LYS A 383 27.21 12.61 20.57
C LYS A 383 27.02 12.02 19.16
N GLY A 384 26.20 12.66 18.32
CA GLY A 384 25.99 12.24 16.93
C GLY A 384 24.61 12.61 16.38
N PHE A 385 24.34 12.20 15.14
CA PHE A 385 22.98 12.16 14.61
C PHE A 385 22.31 10.87 15.08
N PHE A 386 21.01 10.93 15.37
CA PHE A 386 20.22 9.77 15.78
C PHE A 386 18.83 9.83 15.15
N ASP A 387 18.19 8.68 14.98
CA ASP A 387 16.81 8.60 14.50
C ASP A 387 15.83 8.88 15.64
N MET A 388 15.27 10.10 15.64
CA MET A 388 14.27 10.54 16.60
C MET A 388 12.96 9.78 16.45
N GLN A 389 12.60 9.31 15.25
CA GLN A 389 11.37 8.54 15.05
C GLN A 389 11.45 7.21 15.77
N ASP A 390 12.57 6.48 15.66
CA ASP A 390 12.81 5.23 16.39
C ASP A 390 12.76 5.43 17.92
N VAL A 391 13.42 6.48 18.42
CA VAL A 391 13.39 6.82 19.86
C VAL A 391 11.98 7.10 20.35
N LEU A 392 11.20 7.89 19.59
CA LEU A 392 9.82 8.21 19.93
C LEU A 392 8.92 6.97 19.87
N MET A 393 9.10 6.09 18.89
CA MET A 393 8.36 4.83 18.75
C MET A 393 8.60 3.87 19.92
N ARG A 394 9.82 3.84 20.47
CA ARG A 394 10.16 3.08 21.68
C ARG A 394 9.57 3.75 22.93
N CYS A 395 9.68 5.07 23.02
CA CYS A 395 9.17 5.85 24.15
C CYS A 395 7.66 5.75 24.29
N THR A 396 6.90 5.84 23.20
CA THR A 396 5.43 5.71 23.25
C THR A 396 5.00 4.29 23.56
N LEU A 397 5.76 3.28 23.11
CA LEU A 397 5.54 1.89 23.46
C LEU A 397 5.78 1.65 24.96
N ASP A 398 6.90 2.11 25.51
CA ASP A 398 7.17 1.99 26.95
C ASP A 398 6.09 2.73 27.77
N SER A 399 5.71 3.93 27.32
CA SER A 399 4.67 4.73 27.98
C SER A 399 3.31 4.04 27.95
N ILE A 400 2.85 3.51 26.81
CA ILE A 400 1.53 2.87 26.74
C ILE A 400 1.50 1.56 27.56
N PHE A 401 2.61 0.83 27.65
CA PHE A 401 2.67 -0.39 28.47
C PHE A 401 2.68 -0.09 29.96
N LYS A 402 3.47 0.88 30.37
CA LYS A 402 3.52 1.27 31.78
C LYS A 402 2.19 1.86 32.24
N VAL A 403 1.61 2.72 31.41
CA VAL A 403 0.35 3.40 31.70
C VAL A 403 -0.85 2.47 31.63
N GLY A 404 -0.97 1.72 30.54
CA GLY A 404 -2.14 0.87 30.26
C GLY A 404 -2.13 -0.45 31.01
N PHE A 405 -0.94 -1.01 31.24
CA PHE A 405 -0.79 -2.37 31.77
C PHE A 405 0.06 -2.45 33.04
N GLY A 406 0.69 -1.35 33.48
CA GLY A 406 1.58 -1.36 34.65
C GLY A 406 2.90 -2.09 34.42
N VAL A 407 3.29 -2.33 33.15
CA VAL A 407 4.48 -3.12 32.78
C VAL A 407 5.54 -2.24 32.15
N GLU A 408 6.79 -2.38 32.59
CA GLU A 408 7.96 -1.75 31.96
C GLU A 408 8.59 -2.70 30.94
N LEU A 409 8.58 -2.33 29.65
CA LEU A 409 9.22 -3.11 28.58
C LEU A 409 10.70 -2.76 28.38
N ASN A 410 11.11 -1.58 28.85
CA ASN A 410 12.46 -1.04 28.74
C ASN A 410 12.99 -1.04 27.30
N CYS A 411 12.12 -0.75 26.31
CA CYS A 411 12.47 -0.69 24.90
C CYS A 411 13.52 0.41 24.61
N LEU A 412 13.52 1.48 25.39
CA LEU A 412 14.52 2.55 25.32
C LEU A 412 15.92 2.14 25.81
N GLU A 413 16.04 1.10 26.65
CA GLU A 413 17.33 0.65 27.18
C GLU A 413 18.08 -0.26 26.20
N GLY A 414 17.43 -0.75 25.14
CA GLY A 414 18.06 -1.56 24.09
C GLY A 414 18.51 -2.96 24.52
N TYR A 415 18.21 -3.38 25.76
CA TYR A 415 18.64 -4.66 26.32
C TYR A 415 17.58 -5.77 26.28
N SER A 416 16.30 -5.46 26.00
CA SER A 416 15.26 -6.51 25.87
C SER A 416 15.16 -7.00 24.42
N LYS A 417 15.60 -8.25 24.20
CA LYS A 417 15.40 -8.95 22.92
C LYS A 417 13.90 -9.09 22.63
N GLU A 418 13.13 -9.24 23.69
CA GLU A 418 11.69 -9.40 23.72
C GLU A 418 10.98 -8.12 23.25
N GLY A 419 11.39 -6.94 23.74
CA GLY A 419 10.81 -5.65 23.32
C GLY A 419 11.12 -5.33 21.86
N THR A 420 12.33 -5.64 21.39
CA THR A 420 12.73 -5.43 19.99
C THR A 420 11.98 -6.37 19.03
N ALA A 421 11.86 -7.66 19.39
CA ALA A 421 11.10 -8.63 18.60
C ALA A 421 9.61 -8.27 18.56
N PHE A 422 9.07 -7.81 19.69
CA PHE A 422 7.69 -7.35 19.80
C PHE A 422 7.44 -6.12 18.89
N MET A 423 8.30 -5.10 18.95
CA MET A 423 8.21 -3.93 18.08
C MET A 423 8.20 -4.29 16.60
N LYS A 424 9.12 -5.17 16.17
CA LYS A 424 9.19 -5.59 14.78
C LYS A 424 7.91 -6.32 14.34
N ALA A 425 7.40 -7.25 15.16
CA ALA A 425 6.17 -7.98 14.85
C ALA A 425 4.96 -7.04 14.76
N PHE A 426 4.94 -5.99 15.59
CA PHE A 426 3.91 -4.97 15.60
C PHE A 426 3.94 -4.09 14.35
N ASP A 427 5.12 -3.59 13.97
CA ASP A 427 5.31 -2.78 12.75
C ASP A 427 4.96 -3.59 11.48
N ASP A 428 5.35 -4.88 11.44
CA ASP A 428 4.99 -5.81 10.37
C ASP A 428 3.45 -5.97 10.28
N SER A 429 2.75 -6.02 11.43
CA SER A 429 1.28 -6.13 11.50
C SER A 429 0.58 -4.87 10.97
N ASN A 430 1.07 -3.67 11.32
CA ASN A 430 0.50 -2.41 10.84
C ASN A 430 0.66 -2.22 9.32
N ALA A 431 1.81 -2.63 8.77
CA ALA A 431 2.00 -2.65 7.31
C ALA A 431 1.00 -3.60 6.64
N LEU A 432 0.76 -4.78 7.22
CA LEU A 432 -0.21 -5.76 6.71
C LEU A 432 -1.65 -5.25 6.72
N VAL A 433 -2.10 -4.51 7.75
CA VAL A 433 -3.44 -3.87 7.76
C VAL A 433 -3.64 -3.01 6.52
N TYR A 434 -2.69 -2.10 6.26
CA TYR A 434 -2.79 -1.20 5.12
C TYR A 434 -2.83 -1.97 3.80
N TRP A 435 -2.02 -3.02 3.67
CA TRP A 435 -2.07 -3.90 2.49
C TRP A 435 -3.45 -4.53 2.28
N ARG A 436 -4.19 -4.88 3.33
CA ARG A 436 -5.55 -5.42 3.21
C ARG A 436 -6.57 -4.40 2.68
N TYR A 437 -6.36 -3.11 2.93
CA TYR A 437 -7.20 -2.05 2.35
C TYR A 437 -6.99 -1.86 0.85
N VAL A 438 -5.80 -2.21 0.33
CA VAL A 438 -5.44 -2.00 -1.08
C VAL A 438 -5.45 -3.29 -1.90
N ASP A 439 -5.34 -4.45 -1.27
CA ASP A 439 -5.35 -5.78 -1.89
C ASP A 439 -6.73 -6.42 -1.78
N PRO A 440 -7.56 -6.44 -2.85
CA PRO A 440 -8.90 -7.04 -2.80
C PRO A 440 -8.91 -8.56 -2.56
N PHE A 441 -7.76 -9.24 -2.68
CA PHE A 441 -7.64 -10.69 -2.48
C PHE A 441 -7.10 -11.06 -1.10
N TRP A 442 -6.99 -10.11 -0.17
CA TRP A 442 -6.40 -10.34 1.15
C TRP A 442 -7.10 -11.45 1.96
N LYS A 443 -8.42 -11.60 1.82
CA LYS A 443 -9.20 -12.67 2.49
C LYS A 443 -8.81 -14.05 2.00
N LEU A 444 -8.56 -14.19 0.70
CA LEU A 444 -8.10 -15.43 0.09
C LEU A 444 -6.67 -15.75 0.56
N LYS A 445 -5.77 -14.75 0.57
CA LYS A 445 -4.41 -14.89 1.10
C LYS A 445 -4.40 -15.28 2.58
N ARG A 446 -5.28 -14.71 3.40
CA ARG A 446 -5.45 -15.06 4.82
C ARG A 446 -5.87 -16.51 5.00
N PHE A 447 -6.91 -16.94 4.28
CA PHE A 447 -7.40 -18.32 4.32
C PHE A 447 -6.31 -19.33 3.96
N LEU A 448 -5.40 -18.96 3.05
CA LEU A 448 -4.25 -19.76 2.66
C LEU A 448 -3.09 -19.73 3.68
N LEU A 449 -3.05 -18.79 4.62
CA LEU A 449 -1.94 -18.61 5.57
C LEU A 449 -2.25 -19.07 7.01
N GLU A 450 -3.52 -19.20 7.39
CA GLU A 450 -3.96 -19.44 8.78
C GLU A 450 -4.13 -20.91 9.19
N SER A 451 -3.71 -21.89 8.37
CA SER A 451 -3.90 -23.31 8.70
C SER A 451 -3.03 -23.84 9.86
N ASP A 452 -2.17 -23.01 10.46
CA ASP A 452 -1.29 -23.41 11.56
C ASP A 452 -1.14 -22.29 12.60
N LYS A 453 -1.81 -22.46 13.75
CA LYS A 453 -1.34 -22.01 15.07
C LYS A 453 -2.23 -22.58 16.18
N ASP A 454 -1.62 -23.43 17.01
CA ASP A 454 -2.19 -23.95 18.25
C ASP A 454 -2.37 -22.78 19.25
N PRO A 455 -3.59 -22.46 19.70
CA PRO A 455 -3.82 -21.33 20.60
C PRO A 455 -3.53 -21.75 22.04
N GLU A 456 -2.28 -21.61 22.50
CA GLU A 456 -2.02 -21.62 23.93
C GLU A 456 -2.78 -20.46 24.61
N LYS A 457 -3.46 -20.82 25.71
CA LYS A 457 -4.48 -20.04 26.42
C LYS A 457 -3.94 -18.72 27.00
N MET A 458 -3.95 -17.67 26.19
CA MET A 458 -4.25 -16.31 26.65
C MET A 458 -5.70 -16.00 26.28
N ASN A 459 -6.46 -15.35 27.16
CA ASN A 459 -7.85 -15.03 26.89
C ASN A 459 -7.92 -14.14 25.64
N ARG A 460 -8.49 -14.67 24.55
CA ARG A 460 -8.58 -14.01 23.22
C ARG A 460 -9.08 -12.57 23.35
N TYR A 461 -10.06 -12.37 24.24
CA TYR A 461 -10.60 -11.07 24.62
C TYR A 461 -9.55 -10.07 25.13
N LEU A 462 -8.71 -10.47 26.09
CA LEU A 462 -7.69 -9.60 26.67
C LEU A 462 -6.61 -9.26 25.64
N ARG A 463 -6.21 -10.23 24.80
CA ARG A 463 -5.21 -10.02 23.74
C ARG A 463 -5.66 -8.95 22.75
N ASP A 464 -6.91 -9.04 22.31
CA ASP A 464 -7.49 -8.18 21.27
C ASP A 464 -7.63 -6.74 21.80
N ILE A 465 -8.07 -6.58 23.07
CA ILE A 465 -8.08 -5.27 23.76
C ILE A 465 -6.68 -4.68 23.87
N ILE A 466 -5.69 -5.48 24.27
CA ILE A 466 -4.30 -5.03 24.41
C ILE A 466 -3.77 -4.52 23.07
N LEU A 467 -3.98 -5.26 21.97
CA LEU A 467 -3.51 -4.88 20.63
C LEU A 467 -4.20 -3.61 20.11
N ASN A 468 -5.52 -3.50 20.26
CA ASN A 468 -6.28 -2.32 19.86
C ASN A 468 -5.80 -1.07 20.61
N PHE A 469 -5.61 -1.17 21.93
CA PHE A 469 -5.12 -0.07 22.76
C PHE A 469 -3.71 0.37 22.37
N MET A 470 -2.84 -0.59 22.06
CA MET A 470 -1.46 -0.32 21.69
C MET A 470 -1.34 0.43 20.36
N ILE A 471 -2.11 0.05 19.33
CA ILE A 471 -2.06 0.71 18.01
C ILE A 471 -2.60 2.12 18.10
N ALA A 472 -3.70 2.28 18.83
CA ALA A 472 -4.29 3.58 19.06
C ALA A 472 -3.34 4.54 19.78
N GLY A 473 -2.51 4.06 20.71
CA GLY A 473 -1.65 4.89 21.57
C GLY A 473 -0.17 5.00 21.17
N LYS A 474 0.42 3.98 20.56
CA LYS A 474 1.87 3.94 20.24
C LYS A 474 2.19 4.77 18.99
N ASP A 475 1.64 4.36 17.85
CA ASP A 475 2.06 4.87 16.54
C ASP A 475 1.55 6.27 16.29
N THR A 476 0.33 6.57 16.75
CA THR A 476 -0.30 7.88 16.55
C THR A 476 0.48 9.00 17.24
N SER A 477 0.81 8.81 18.53
CA SER A 477 1.62 9.76 19.32
C SER A 477 3.05 9.86 18.81
N ALA A 478 3.69 8.73 18.47
CA ALA A 478 5.09 8.72 18.02
C ALA A 478 5.25 9.41 16.65
N ASN A 479 4.37 9.13 15.70
CA ASN A 479 4.37 9.78 14.39
C ASN A 479 4.09 11.29 14.54
N THR A 480 3.13 11.67 15.38
CA THR A 480 2.83 13.08 15.64
C THR A 480 4.03 13.81 16.24
N LEU A 481 4.69 13.22 17.24
CA LEU A 481 5.91 13.79 17.83
C LEU A 481 7.06 13.87 16.81
N SER A 482 7.18 12.88 15.92
CA SER A 482 8.20 12.90 14.86
C SER A 482 7.98 14.09 13.93
N TRP A 483 6.76 14.26 13.39
CA TRP A 483 6.42 15.43 12.59
C TRP A 483 6.55 16.74 13.37
N PHE A 484 6.22 16.75 14.67
CA PHE A 484 6.37 17.93 15.52
C PHE A 484 7.85 18.36 15.63
N PHE A 485 8.76 17.44 15.93
CA PHE A 485 10.19 17.75 15.99
C PHE A 485 10.76 18.14 14.61
N TYR A 486 10.27 17.52 13.52
CA TYR A 486 10.59 17.97 12.17
C TYR A 486 10.15 19.44 11.94
N MET A 487 8.91 19.79 12.31
CA MET A 487 8.39 21.15 12.15
C MET A 487 9.11 22.16 13.04
N LEU A 488 9.50 21.80 14.26
CA LEU A 488 10.34 22.64 15.12
C LEU A 488 11.74 22.87 14.56
N CYS A 489 12.32 21.88 13.86
CA CYS A 489 13.62 22.06 13.20
C CYS A 489 13.50 22.98 11.97
N LYS A 490 12.40 22.90 11.22
CA LYS A 490 12.12 23.81 10.10
C LYS A 490 11.70 25.22 10.55
N ASN A 491 11.25 25.37 11.81
CA ASN A 491 10.81 26.65 12.39
C ASN A 491 11.54 26.96 13.71
N PRO A 492 12.83 27.35 13.66
CA PRO A 492 13.63 27.57 14.86
C PRO A 492 13.05 28.59 15.84
N LEU A 493 12.36 29.63 15.35
CA LEU A 493 11.71 30.63 16.21
C LEU A 493 10.59 30.02 17.04
N VAL A 494 9.75 29.17 16.45
CA VAL A 494 8.69 28.44 17.16
C VAL A 494 9.30 27.54 18.24
N GLN A 495 10.41 26.87 17.93
CA GLN A 495 11.14 26.04 18.90
C GLN A 495 11.62 26.84 20.12
N GLU A 496 12.09 28.08 19.91
CA GLU A 496 12.50 28.95 21.01
C GLU A 496 11.32 29.49 21.81
N ILE A 497 10.19 29.82 21.16
CA ILE A 497 8.98 30.28 21.87
C ILE A 497 8.44 29.16 22.77
N VAL A 498 8.37 27.92 22.27
CA VAL A 498 7.98 26.75 23.08
C VAL A 498 8.95 26.57 24.25
N ALA A 499 10.26 26.63 24.02
CA ALA A 499 11.25 26.50 25.09
C ALA A 499 11.15 27.63 26.15
N GLN A 500 10.79 28.84 25.74
CA GLN A 500 10.53 29.96 26.64
C GLN A 500 9.25 29.75 27.45
N GLU A 501 8.17 29.27 26.83
CA GLU A 501 6.94 28.89 27.54
C GLU A 501 7.24 27.83 28.59
N VAL A 502 8.00 26.79 28.24
CA VAL A 502 8.43 25.74 29.17
C VAL A 502 9.13 26.33 30.39
N ARG A 503 10.11 27.21 30.20
CA ARG A 503 10.84 27.86 31.31
C ARG A 503 9.92 28.70 32.18
N LYS A 504 9.02 29.47 31.57
CA LYS A 504 8.09 30.36 32.27
C LYS A 504 7.11 29.59 33.14
N VAL A 505 6.50 28.53 32.60
CA VAL A 505 5.44 27.77 33.27
C VAL A 505 6.00 26.86 34.36
N THR A 506 7.15 26.22 34.11
CA THR A 506 7.79 25.33 35.11
C THR A 506 8.51 26.11 36.23
N GLY A 507 8.65 27.44 36.09
CA GLY A 507 9.44 28.25 37.02
C GLY A 507 10.91 27.82 37.11
N SER A 508 11.43 27.09 36.12
CA SER A 508 12.77 26.52 36.19
C SER A 508 13.82 27.63 36.17
N SER A 509 14.60 27.76 37.25
CA SER A 509 15.83 28.55 37.27
C SER A 509 16.93 27.82 36.50
N GLN A 510 18.07 28.48 36.29
CA GLN A 510 19.22 27.88 35.59
C GLN A 510 19.86 26.70 36.37
N ASP A 511 19.53 26.55 37.65
CA ASP A 511 20.17 25.65 38.62
C ASP A 511 19.40 24.35 38.92
N ASP A 512 18.33 24.03 38.16
CA ASP A 512 17.72 22.69 38.23
C ASP A 512 18.70 21.67 37.61
N ASP A 513 19.68 21.22 38.40
CA ASP A 513 20.83 20.42 37.92
C ASP A 513 20.47 18.97 37.58
N GLU A 514 19.39 18.43 38.15
CA GLU A 514 18.96 17.05 37.97
C GLU A 514 17.67 16.94 37.13
N VAL A 515 17.66 15.99 36.19
CA VAL A 515 16.50 15.74 35.32
C VAL A 515 15.28 15.37 36.15
N GLU A 516 15.48 14.62 37.23
CA GLU A 516 14.40 14.15 38.11
C GLU A 516 13.68 15.31 38.80
N ASP A 517 14.42 16.28 39.34
CA ASP A 517 13.86 17.49 39.95
C ASP A 517 13.04 18.32 38.95
N PHE A 518 13.51 18.43 37.71
CA PHE A 518 12.75 19.11 36.66
C PHE A 518 11.48 18.33 36.29
N MET A 519 11.57 17.00 36.14
CA MET A 519 10.40 16.18 35.81
C MET A 519 9.34 16.24 36.91
N ALA A 520 9.73 16.34 38.19
CA ALA A 520 8.80 16.53 39.30
C ALA A 520 7.99 17.85 39.22
N LYS A 521 8.47 18.85 38.47
CA LYS A 521 7.74 20.10 38.23
C LYS A 521 6.68 19.98 37.12
N ILE A 522 6.69 18.91 36.33
CA ILE A 522 5.71 18.69 35.25
C ILE A 522 4.43 18.14 35.87
N THR A 523 3.57 19.04 36.34
CA THR A 523 2.26 18.73 36.94
C THR A 523 1.11 18.96 35.96
N ASP A 524 -0.10 18.51 36.29
CA ASP A 524 -1.31 18.81 35.50
C ASP A 524 -1.50 20.31 35.28
N THR A 525 -1.31 21.12 36.31
CA THR A 525 -1.38 22.59 36.22
C THR A 525 -0.35 23.15 35.26
N THR A 526 0.85 22.59 35.24
CA THR A 526 1.90 22.96 34.27
C THR A 526 1.44 22.62 32.85
N LEU A 527 0.89 21.42 32.63
CA LEU A 527 0.41 20.98 31.32
C LEU A 527 -0.77 21.82 30.80
N GLU A 528 -1.67 22.26 31.68
CA GLU A 528 -2.81 23.12 31.35
C GLU A 528 -2.38 24.52 30.87
N GLN A 529 -1.31 25.08 31.45
CA GLN A 529 -0.78 26.40 31.10
C GLN A 529 0.05 26.44 29.80
N MET A 530 0.42 25.28 29.26
CA MET A 530 1.24 25.14 28.04
C MET A 530 0.40 25.36 26.77
N HIS A 531 -0.11 26.57 26.57
CA HIS A 531 -1.01 26.92 25.48
C HIS A 531 -0.32 26.98 24.12
N TYR A 532 0.88 27.55 24.03
CA TYR A 532 1.62 27.67 22.78
C TYR A 532 2.17 26.31 22.32
N LEU A 533 2.67 25.48 23.25
CA LEU A 533 3.03 24.10 22.96
C LEU A 533 1.81 23.29 22.47
N HIS A 534 0.65 23.44 23.12
CA HIS A 534 -0.57 22.78 22.67
C HIS A 534 -0.94 23.23 21.25
N ALA A 535 -0.95 24.53 20.99
CA ALA A 535 -1.17 25.10 19.66
C ALA A 535 -0.18 24.56 18.60
N THR A 536 1.08 24.40 18.97
CA THR A 536 2.12 23.89 18.06
C THR A 536 1.91 22.40 17.75
N LEU A 537 1.51 21.59 18.73
CA LEU A 537 1.13 20.19 18.53
C LEU A 537 -0.14 20.08 17.65
N THR A 538 -1.15 20.89 17.92
CA THR A 538 -2.38 20.93 17.12
C THR A 538 -2.11 21.37 15.67
N GLU A 539 -1.25 22.37 15.48
CA GLU A 539 -0.83 22.80 14.14
C GLU A 539 -0.02 21.73 13.40
N THR A 540 0.78 20.94 14.13
CA THR A 540 1.47 19.78 13.57
C THR A 540 0.46 18.75 13.10
N LEU A 541 -0.52 18.39 13.94
CA LEU A 541 -1.59 17.44 13.58
C LEU A 541 -2.45 17.91 12.41
N ARG A 542 -2.61 19.23 12.23
CA ARG A 542 -3.36 19.80 11.11
C ARG A 542 -2.67 19.48 9.78
N LEU A 543 -1.34 19.65 9.72
CA LEU A 543 -0.57 19.39 8.51
C LEU A 543 -0.17 17.91 8.38
N TYR A 544 0.10 17.23 9.49
CA TYR A 544 0.57 15.84 9.52
C TYR A 544 -0.27 15.04 10.50
N PRO A 545 -1.56 14.78 10.18
CA PRO A 545 -2.42 13.98 11.04
C PRO A 545 -1.89 12.55 11.11
N ALA A 546 -1.97 11.96 12.30
CA ALA A 546 -1.55 10.58 12.54
C ALA A 546 -2.26 9.59 11.60
N VAL A 547 -3.57 9.80 11.37
CA VAL A 547 -4.40 9.03 10.43
C VAL A 547 -4.82 9.96 9.28
N PRO A 548 -4.25 9.78 8.06
CA PRO A 548 -4.49 10.70 6.93
C PRO A 548 -5.90 10.67 6.34
N ILE A 549 -6.56 9.51 6.41
CA ILE A 549 -7.89 9.24 5.84
C ILE A 549 -8.66 8.34 6.81
N ASP A 550 -9.93 8.63 7.03
CA ASP A 550 -10.85 7.71 7.72
C ASP A 550 -12.24 7.80 7.07
N GLY A 551 -13.08 6.78 7.28
CA GLY A 551 -14.40 6.71 6.65
C GLY A 551 -15.40 5.82 7.35
N ARG A 552 -16.61 5.81 6.79
CA ARG A 552 -17.75 4.97 7.17
C ARG A 552 -18.50 4.50 5.93
N CYS A 553 -19.21 3.38 6.03
CA CYS A 553 -20.08 2.84 5.00
C CYS A 553 -21.53 3.27 5.24
N ALA A 554 -22.25 3.64 4.19
CA ALA A 554 -23.66 3.99 4.26
C ALA A 554 -24.54 2.72 4.38
N GLU A 555 -25.32 2.60 5.44
CA GLU A 555 -26.22 1.46 5.67
C GLU A 555 -27.56 1.58 4.92
N VAL A 556 -27.85 2.79 4.44
CA VAL A 556 -29.05 3.13 3.67
C VAL A 556 -28.67 4.13 2.57
N ASP A 557 -29.50 4.20 1.53
CA ASP A 557 -29.39 5.27 0.53
C ASP A 557 -29.51 6.64 1.21
N ASP A 558 -28.68 7.60 0.79
CA ASP A 558 -28.63 8.94 1.39
C ASP A 558 -28.34 10.03 0.34
N VAL A 559 -28.55 11.28 0.73
CA VAL A 559 -28.17 12.47 -0.05
C VAL A 559 -27.34 13.38 0.84
N LEU A 560 -26.09 13.60 0.45
CA LEU A 560 -25.16 14.44 1.18
C LEU A 560 -25.56 15.92 1.10
N PRO A 561 -25.16 16.76 2.07
CA PRO A 561 -25.43 18.20 2.07
C PRO A 561 -24.95 18.98 0.84
N ASP A 562 -23.99 18.44 0.08
CA ASP A 562 -23.54 18.99 -1.21
C ASP A 562 -24.41 18.58 -2.40
N GLY A 563 -25.43 17.75 -2.17
CA GLY A 563 -26.41 17.28 -3.15
C GLY A 563 -26.08 15.93 -3.79
N PHE A 564 -24.92 15.35 -3.51
CA PHE A 564 -24.55 14.06 -4.09
C PHE A 564 -25.29 12.90 -3.42
N ARG A 565 -25.79 11.99 -4.26
CA ARG A 565 -26.47 10.77 -3.83
C ARG A 565 -25.46 9.70 -3.47
N MET A 566 -25.72 9.01 -2.37
CA MET A 566 -25.03 7.80 -1.93
C MET A 566 -25.98 6.63 -1.93
N LYS A 567 -25.48 5.46 -2.28
CA LYS A 567 -26.22 4.20 -2.16
C LYS A 567 -25.80 3.46 -0.91
N LYS A 568 -26.71 2.66 -0.36
CA LYS A 568 -26.35 1.65 0.64
C LYS A 568 -25.13 0.85 0.13
N GLY A 569 -24.13 0.68 0.97
CA GLY A 569 -22.86 0.06 0.65
C GLY A 569 -21.75 1.07 0.32
N ASP A 570 -22.06 2.20 -0.31
CA ASP A 570 -21.03 3.18 -0.68
C ASP A 570 -20.29 3.69 0.59
N GLY A 571 -18.97 3.74 0.52
CA GLY A 571 -18.13 4.32 1.56
C GLY A 571 -18.01 5.84 1.42
N LEU A 572 -17.92 6.54 2.54
CA LEU A 572 -17.64 7.97 2.63
C LEU A 572 -16.42 8.22 3.52
N TYR A 573 -15.35 8.69 2.90
CA TYR A 573 -14.04 8.91 3.50
C TYR A 573 -13.73 10.40 3.55
N TYR A 574 -13.23 10.87 4.69
CA TYR A 574 -12.72 12.22 4.86
C TYR A 574 -11.21 12.21 4.98
N MET A 575 -10.57 13.13 4.27
CA MET A 575 -9.13 13.15 4.08
C MET A 575 -8.51 14.21 4.98
N ALA A 576 -8.25 13.86 6.25
CA ALA A 576 -7.67 14.76 7.24
C ALA A 576 -6.40 15.46 6.73
N TYR A 577 -5.52 14.72 6.03
CA TYR A 577 -4.29 15.26 5.46
C TYR A 577 -4.56 16.36 4.42
N ALA A 578 -5.52 16.11 3.53
CA ALA A 578 -5.93 17.06 2.51
C ALA A 578 -6.64 18.27 3.13
N MET A 579 -7.59 18.03 4.04
CA MET A 579 -8.36 19.08 4.74
C MET A 579 -7.46 20.09 5.45
N GLY A 580 -6.35 19.63 6.04
CA GLY A 580 -5.35 20.49 6.62
C GLY A 580 -4.85 21.56 5.66
N ARG A 581 -4.73 21.25 4.36
CA ARG A 581 -4.11 22.13 3.33
C ARG A 581 -5.12 22.90 2.49
N MET A 582 -6.43 22.81 2.79
CA MET A 582 -7.46 23.45 1.98
C MET A 582 -7.60 24.94 2.30
N THR A 583 -7.39 25.79 1.29
CA THR A 583 -7.46 27.25 1.45
C THR A 583 -8.86 27.76 1.79
N TYR A 584 -9.90 27.07 1.35
CA TYR A 584 -11.29 27.41 1.71
C TYR A 584 -11.68 26.96 3.13
N ILE A 585 -10.84 26.16 3.80
CA ILE A 585 -11.03 25.76 5.21
C ILE A 585 -10.18 26.63 6.13
N TRP A 586 -8.90 26.83 5.78
CA TRP A 586 -7.89 27.43 6.67
C TRP A 586 -7.44 28.84 6.27
N GLY A 587 -7.84 29.34 5.10
CA GLY A 587 -7.41 30.62 4.55
C GLY A 587 -6.25 30.48 3.55
N LYS A 588 -5.74 31.61 3.05
CA LYS A 588 -4.61 31.61 2.09
C LYS A 588 -3.31 31.05 2.67
N ASP A 589 -3.17 31.10 3.99
CA ASP A 589 -2.03 30.59 4.77
C ASP A 589 -2.24 29.12 5.21
N ALA A 590 -3.03 28.34 4.46
CA ALA A 590 -3.36 26.95 4.83
C ALA A 590 -2.12 26.03 4.85
N GLU A 591 -1.13 26.26 3.99
CA GLU A 591 0.09 25.43 3.99
C GLU A 591 1.16 25.94 4.97
N ASP A 592 0.99 27.14 5.50
CA ASP A 592 1.93 27.74 6.45
C ASP A 592 1.79 27.07 7.82
N PHE A 593 2.93 26.78 8.44
CA PHE A 593 2.97 26.29 9.82
C PHE A 593 2.93 27.47 10.79
N ARG A 594 1.74 27.73 11.35
CA ARG A 594 1.49 28.92 12.17
C ARG A 594 0.69 28.57 13.42
N PRO A 595 1.36 28.17 14.53
CA PRO A 595 0.70 27.84 15.79
C PRO A 595 -0.24 28.94 16.31
N GLU A 596 0.04 30.21 16.01
CA GLU A 596 -0.74 31.37 16.41
C GLU A 596 -2.18 31.34 15.90
N ARG A 597 -2.51 30.53 14.87
CA ARG A 597 -3.89 30.38 14.40
C ARG A 597 -4.82 29.77 15.46
N TRP A 598 -4.25 29.05 16.41
CA TRP A 598 -4.98 28.39 17.49
C TRP A 598 -5.04 29.24 18.76
N LEU A 599 -4.54 30.48 18.74
CA LEU A 599 -4.39 31.32 19.92
C LEU A 599 -5.29 32.55 19.82
N SER A 600 -6.03 32.82 20.90
CA SER A 600 -6.71 34.10 21.13
C SER A 600 -6.16 34.70 22.41
N ASN A 601 -5.51 35.87 22.32
CA ASN A 601 -4.81 36.52 23.43
C ASN A 601 -3.81 35.60 24.15
N GLY A 602 -3.13 34.72 23.41
CA GLY A 602 -2.15 33.77 23.96
C GLY A 602 -2.77 32.51 24.60
N ILE A 603 -4.10 32.39 24.60
CA ILE A 603 -4.82 31.22 25.12
C ILE A 603 -5.24 30.34 23.95
N PHE A 604 -4.99 29.04 24.07
CA PHE A 604 -5.41 28.06 23.07
C PHE A 604 -6.94 28.01 22.93
N GLN A 605 -7.42 28.04 21.69
CA GLN A 605 -8.81 27.93 21.32
C GLN A 605 -8.97 26.83 20.27
N PRO A 606 -9.69 25.74 20.58
CA PRO A 606 -9.92 24.66 19.63
C PRO A 606 -10.88 25.10 18.51
N GLU A 607 -10.64 24.59 17.31
CA GLU A 607 -11.57 24.69 16.19
C GLU A 607 -12.65 23.60 16.26
N SER A 608 -13.69 23.75 15.43
CA SER A 608 -14.71 22.71 15.27
C SER A 608 -14.07 21.35 14.92
N PRO A 609 -14.50 20.24 15.55
CA PRO A 609 -13.96 18.91 15.25
C PRO A 609 -14.30 18.43 13.83
N PHE A 610 -15.27 19.06 13.16
CA PHE A 610 -15.59 18.80 11.75
C PHE A 610 -14.70 19.61 10.78
N LYS A 611 -14.02 20.65 11.29
CA LYS A 611 -12.99 21.41 10.58
C LYS A 611 -11.60 20.81 10.82
N PHE A 612 -11.31 20.42 12.07
CA PHE A 612 -10.08 19.76 12.50
C PHE A 612 -10.38 18.33 12.94
N VAL A 613 -10.31 17.40 11.99
CA VAL A 613 -10.75 16.00 12.12
C VAL A 613 -9.65 15.03 12.55
N ALA A 614 -8.47 15.52 13.00
CA ALA A 614 -7.33 14.67 13.37
C ALA A 614 -7.62 13.70 14.53
N PHE A 615 -8.64 13.98 15.34
CA PHE A 615 -9.15 13.11 16.41
C PHE A 615 -10.56 12.60 16.11
N HIS A 616 -10.99 12.65 14.85
CA HIS A 616 -12.39 12.42 14.44
C HIS A 616 -13.37 13.40 15.11
N ALA A 617 -14.67 13.12 14.98
CA ALA A 617 -15.73 13.95 15.54
C ALA A 617 -16.96 13.11 15.89
N GLY A 618 -17.90 13.71 16.62
CA GLY A 618 -19.17 13.07 16.96
C GLY A 618 -19.07 12.00 18.07
N PRO A 619 -20.02 11.05 18.12
CA PRO A 619 -20.10 10.04 19.19
C PRO A 619 -18.87 9.14 19.33
N ARG A 620 -18.07 9.01 18.26
CA ARG A 620 -16.84 8.20 18.21
C ARG A 620 -15.58 9.07 18.08
N ILE A 621 -15.60 10.29 18.65
CA ILE A 621 -14.39 11.10 18.79
C ILE A 621 -13.30 10.30 19.51
N CYS A 622 -12.05 10.45 19.07
CA CYS A 622 -10.92 9.76 19.66
C CYS A 622 -10.86 10.04 21.15
N LEU A 623 -10.99 8.99 21.93
CA LEU A 623 -10.94 9.11 23.36
C LEU A 623 -9.52 9.27 23.89
N GLY A 624 -8.54 8.68 23.21
CA GLY A 624 -7.14 8.90 23.53
C GLY A 624 -6.68 10.35 23.34
N LYS A 625 -7.53 11.28 22.86
CA LYS A 625 -7.18 12.67 22.55
C LYS A 625 -6.48 13.39 23.72
N ASP A 626 -7.11 13.44 24.89
CA ASP A 626 -6.56 14.20 26.02
C ASP A 626 -5.30 13.53 26.57
N PHE A 627 -5.29 12.19 26.60
CA PHE A 627 -4.10 11.41 26.94
C PHE A 627 -2.94 11.66 25.97
N ALA A 628 -3.19 11.61 24.66
CA ALA A 628 -2.18 11.84 23.63
C ALA A 628 -1.58 13.25 23.75
N TYR A 629 -2.42 14.29 23.93
CA TYR A 629 -1.90 15.64 24.16
C TYR A 629 -1.07 15.75 25.43
N ARG A 630 -1.46 15.10 26.53
CA ARG A 630 -0.69 15.06 27.78
C ARG A 630 0.66 14.38 27.56
N GLN A 631 0.67 13.18 26.99
CA GLN A 631 1.88 12.42 26.69
C GLN A 631 2.83 13.22 25.79
N MET A 632 2.32 13.78 24.69
CA MET A 632 3.12 14.58 23.75
C MET A 632 3.68 15.84 24.41
N LYS A 633 2.91 16.50 25.28
CA LYS A 633 3.40 17.65 26.05
C LYS A 633 4.52 17.26 26.99
N ILE A 634 4.35 16.21 27.80
CA ILE A 634 5.36 15.75 28.77
C ILE A 634 6.69 15.46 28.06
N VAL A 635 6.66 14.67 26.97
CA VAL A 635 7.85 14.34 26.17
C VAL A 635 8.47 15.60 25.58
N SER A 636 7.66 16.50 25.01
CA SER A 636 8.15 17.74 24.41
C SER A 636 8.79 18.68 25.45
N ILE A 637 8.18 18.84 26.62
CA ILE A 637 8.70 19.65 27.73
C ILE A 637 10.05 19.10 28.20
N ALA A 638 10.12 17.80 28.46
CA ALA A 638 11.33 17.12 28.90
C ALA A 638 12.49 17.32 27.90
N LEU A 639 12.22 17.23 26.60
CA LEU A 639 13.26 17.34 25.58
C LEU A 639 13.65 18.80 25.28
N LEU A 640 12.67 19.67 25.08
CA LEU A 640 12.90 21.06 24.66
C LEU A 640 13.46 21.92 25.79
N ARG A 641 13.31 21.50 27.05
CA ARG A 641 13.98 22.16 28.18
C ARG A 641 15.50 22.07 28.09
N PHE A 642 16.02 20.90 27.72
CA PHE A 642 17.46 20.62 27.77
C PHE A 642 18.13 20.70 26.40
N PHE A 643 17.39 20.51 25.31
CA PHE A 643 17.95 20.40 23.97
C PHE A 643 17.28 21.35 22.98
N ARG A 644 18.10 21.79 22.04
CA ARG A 644 17.70 22.35 20.76
C ARG A 644 17.95 21.28 19.69
N PHE A 645 16.99 21.07 18.80
CA PHE A 645 17.11 20.07 17.75
C PHE A 645 17.36 20.73 16.39
N LYS A 646 18.20 20.07 15.57
CA LYS A 646 18.43 20.40 14.16
C LYS A 646 18.37 19.13 13.32
N LEU A 647 17.94 19.26 12.07
CA LEU A 647 17.98 18.16 11.10
C LEU A 647 19.42 17.74 10.80
N ALA A 648 19.62 16.45 10.53
CA ALA A 648 20.90 15.95 10.03
C ALA A 648 21.24 16.46 8.64
N ASP A 649 20.22 16.54 7.79
CA ASP A 649 20.27 17.10 6.44
C ASP A 649 19.06 18.02 6.28
N ASP A 650 19.30 19.33 6.23
CA ASP A 650 18.25 20.34 6.08
C ASP A 650 17.85 20.58 4.61
N THR A 651 18.61 20.01 3.67
CA THR A 651 18.38 20.12 2.23
C THR A 651 17.31 19.15 1.74
N LYS A 652 17.16 18.01 2.42
CA LYS A 652 16.12 17.02 2.11
C LYS A 652 14.80 17.38 2.80
N LYS A 653 13.73 17.45 2.01
CA LYS A 653 12.36 17.54 2.54
C LYS A 653 11.96 16.16 3.06
N ALA A 654 11.44 16.08 4.29
CA ALA A 654 10.87 14.83 4.79
C ALA A 654 9.64 14.44 3.96
N THR A 655 9.59 13.18 3.54
CA THR A 655 8.44 12.54 2.90
C THR A 655 7.80 11.56 3.87
N TYR A 656 6.65 11.01 3.51
CA TYR A 656 5.95 10.03 4.34
C TYR A 656 5.95 8.65 3.67
N ARG A 657 5.85 7.61 4.49
CA ARG A 657 5.59 6.25 4.04
C ARG A 657 4.10 5.98 4.14
N THR A 658 3.48 5.57 3.04
CA THR A 658 2.04 5.30 3.00
C THR A 658 1.73 4.02 3.75
N MET A 659 1.14 4.19 4.93
CA MET A 659 0.72 3.15 5.87
C MET A 659 -0.58 3.62 6.56
N PHE A 660 -1.13 2.80 7.46
CA PHE A 660 -2.32 3.20 8.23
C PHE A 660 -2.10 4.51 9.02
N THR A 661 -0.89 4.69 9.54
CA THR A 661 -0.44 5.93 10.18
C THR A 661 0.64 6.64 9.34
N LEU A 662 0.77 7.96 9.50
CA LEU A 662 1.66 8.79 8.69
C LEU A 662 3.11 8.81 9.21
N HIS A 663 3.89 7.80 8.88
CA HIS A 663 5.32 7.73 9.25
C HIS A 663 6.19 8.63 8.37
N ILE A 664 7.27 9.19 8.93
CA ILE A 664 8.35 9.81 8.12
C ILE A 664 9.12 8.70 7.41
N ASP A 665 9.25 8.82 6.09
CA ASP A 665 10.00 7.87 5.27
C ASP A 665 11.50 7.97 5.56
N GLY A 666 12.15 6.83 5.76
CA GLY A 666 13.57 6.75 6.12
C GLY A 666 13.93 7.23 7.55
N GLY A 667 12.95 7.52 8.41
CA GLY A 667 13.18 7.96 9.79
C GLY A 667 13.56 9.44 9.93
N LEU A 668 13.56 9.95 11.16
CA LEU A 668 13.81 11.37 11.46
C LEU A 668 15.19 11.57 12.10
N HIS A 669 16.20 11.79 11.27
CA HIS A 669 17.58 11.94 11.75
C HIS A 669 17.84 13.36 12.26
N LEU A 670 18.05 13.50 13.57
CA LEU A 670 18.28 14.78 14.25
C LEU A 670 19.63 14.83 14.96
N ARG A 671 20.09 16.06 15.21
CA ARG A 671 21.16 16.40 16.15
C ARG A 671 20.57 17.15 17.33
N ALA A 672 20.78 16.62 18.53
CA ALA A 672 20.48 17.30 19.78
C ALA A 672 21.65 18.20 20.18
N ILE A 673 21.38 19.48 20.43
CA ILE A 673 22.34 20.48 20.88
C ILE A 673 21.90 20.89 22.29
N PRO A 674 22.70 20.64 23.34
CA PRO A 674 22.37 21.09 24.68
C PRO A 674 22.12 22.60 24.71
N ARG A 675 21.02 23.03 25.34
CA ARG A 675 20.76 24.44 25.58
C ARG A 675 21.75 24.90 26.66
N THR A 676 22.65 25.82 26.31
CA THR A 676 23.64 26.38 27.24
C THR A 676 22.94 27.04 28.43
N ARG A 677 23.50 26.82 29.62
CA ARG A 677 23.29 27.71 30.78
C ARG A 677 23.86 29.06 30.35
N LEU A 678 22.99 30.03 30.02
CA LEU A 678 23.43 31.39 29.72
C LEU A 678 23.60 32.15 31.02
#